data_AF-A0A2M8HGD0-F1
#
_entry.id   AF-A0A2M8HGD0-F1
#
_cell.length_a   1.000
_cell.length_b   1.000
_cell.length_c   1.000
_cell.angle_alpha   90.00
_cell.angle_beta   90.00
_cell.angle_gamma   90.00
#
_symmetry.space_group_name_H-M   'P 1'
#
loop_
_entity.id
_entity.type
_entity.pdbx_description
1 polymer ?
#
loop_
_entity_poly.entity_id
_entity_poly.type
_entity_poly.pdbx_seq_one_letter_code
_entity_poly.pdbx_strand_id
1 'polypeptide(L)'
;MKTRNNFAIESRIQLFSALVEASEIEHNLMCLYLYSMFGLKRSSKEGFSEKEAIAVNRWRKIILGVALEEMNHLTLVSNIMSSIGCAPNFMRPNFPSSPGPYPAGLIIELAPFNLSTIDHFIYLERPKNQDIHDGNEFLHNQAYTRLSEKGRLMPTSGDYQTVGELYECIREGLIELSEKMGEEQLFCGSRKLQIGPLDSTLPGLTLVGNLQDALKAIDTIISQGEGATDIEDSHFQRFLGIKNEYLELLKDNPKFEPSRPCARNPVMRKPLNPENRVWITEPLAARYMDLANTLYVLMLRVLVQIYSIDERSSISKKILINSSYTLMHGMANIAEALTFLKSSEEHPEILSGMSFAMVRSLAPLERNSEKKILSERIKEILENMKELEIGLAESKFQASAADFTLDSLIRTRNDLQKMYLEITNMPDIQITTKANIVINEVPSEKEKSTQLQATNIEEEGIEVSETDAIRLEFEGKKCIHSRHCVTELPNVFKANTPGKWIFAENTDPNILSMVARECPSGAIRFKRKDGGTEEPRPDVNILRVRENGPYALLADLTIDNKEVGYRATLCRCGQSKNKPFCDSAHVDAGFSASGEPLTLQADALDIRNGKCKINRLNDGPYHVQGNIEICAGTGRVVLRTSEVKLCRCGQSKNKPLCDGSHIGVGFIDKVE
;
A
#
# COMPACT_ATOMS: atom_id res chain seq x y z
N MET A 1 25.35 15.78 34.41
CA MET A 1 25.75 15.34 33.05
C MET A 1 24.52 15.55 32.19
N LYS A 2 24.50 16.54 31.27
CA LYS A 2 23.31 16.82 30.45
C LYS A 2 22.97 15.55 29.66
N THR A 3 21.81 14.97 29.91
CA THR A 3 21.26 13.85 29.14
C THR A 3 21.25 14.26 27.67
N ARG A 4 22.10 13.63 26.86
CA ARG A 4 21.99 13.75 25.41
C ARG A 4 20.63 13.13 25.05
N ASN A 5 19.74 13.87 24.39
CA ASN A 5 18.55 13.27 23.76
C ASN A 5 19.06 12.17 22.82
N ASN A 6 18.85 10.90 23.18
CA ASN A 6 19.26 9.73 22.40
C ASN A 6 18.28 9.41 21.25
N PHE A 7 17.27 10.27 21.06
CA PHE A 7 16.18 10.13 20.11
C PHE A 7 16.15 11.35 19.17
N ALA A 8 16.93 11.33 18.09
CA ALA A 8 17.03 12.45 17.15
C ALA A 8 16.01 12.34 16.00
N ILE A 9 15.25 13.41 15.76
CA ILE A 9 14.31 13.54 14.63
C ILE A 9 14.71 14.76 13.79
N GLU A 10 15.49 14.57 12.72
CA GLU A 10 16.03 15.67 11.89
C GLU A 10 15.42 15.72 10.47
N SER A 11 14.59 14.72 10.15
CA SER A 11 13.95 14.52 8.87
C SER A 11 12.53 13.94 9.02
N ARG A 12 11.69 14.16 8.01
CA ARG A 12 10.32 13.61 7.96
C ARG A 12 10.29 12.08 8.10
N ILE A 13 11.25 11.37 7.51
CA ILE A 13 11.29 9.90 7.57
C ILE A 13 11.62 9.40 8.99
N GLN A 14 12.48 10.10 9.73
CA GLN A 14 12.71 9.81 11.14
C GLN A 14 11.45 10.09 11.98
N LEU A 15 10.73 11.17 11.68
CA LEU A 15 9.44 11.47 12.33
C LEU A 15 8.40 10.37 12.04
N PHE A 16 8.34 9.87 10.80
CA PHE A 16 7.48 8.74 10.46
C PHE A 16 7.83 7.50 11.29
N SER A 17 9.12 7.17 11.42
CA SER A 17 9.57 6.04 12.23
C SER A 17 9.18 6.18 13.70
N ALA A 18 9.29 7.39 14.27
CA ALA A 18 8.90 7.66 15.65
C ALA A 18 7.38 7.51 15.86
N LEU A 19 6.57 8.01 14.91
CA LEU A 19 5.11 7.88 14.96
C LEU A 19 4.63 6.43 14.73
N VAL A 20 5.37 5.65 13.93
CA VAL A 20 5.13 4.20 13.78
C VAL A 20 5.33 3.52 15.14
N GLU A 21 6.45 3.77 15.82
CA GLU A 21 6.71 3.21 17.14
C GLU A 21 5.67 3.66 18.18
N ALA A 22 5.28 4.93 18.18
CA ALA A 22 4.20 5.42 19.04
C ALA A 22 2.88 4.68 18.78
N SER A 23 2.48 4.51 17.50
CA SER A 23 1.29 3.75 17.13
C SER A 23 1.36 2.29 17.60
N GLU A 24 2.54 1.67 17.50
CA GLU A 24 2.75 0.31 17.99
C GLU A 24 2.60 0.22 19.50
N ILE A 25 3.13 1.18 20.26
CA ILE A 25 3.00 1.25 21.72
C ILE A 25 1.53 1.36 22.13
N GLU A 26 0.78 2.36 21.63
CA GLU A 26 -0.65 2.52 22.02
C GLU A 26 -1.47 1.28 21.70
N HIS A 27 -1.19 0.68 20.54
CA HIS A 27 -1.85 -0.56 20.15
C HIS A 27 -1.48 -1.73 21.08
N ASN A 28 -0.21 -1.87 21.44
CA ASN A 28 0.22 -2.92 22.37
C ASN A 28 -0.41 -2.74 23.75
N LEU A 29 -0.33 -1.55 24.34
CA LEU A 29 -0.89 -1.23 25.66
C LEU A 29 -2.38 -1.57 25.72
N MET A 30 -3.16 -1.09 24.74
CA MET A 30 -4.56 -1.44 24.58
C MET A 30 -4.78 -2.96 24.62
N CYS A 31 -4.00 -3.72 23.85
CA CYS A 31 -4.13 -5.18 23.80
C CYS A 31 -3.77 -5.85 25.13
N LEU A 32 -2.77 -5.35 25.88
CA LEU A 32 -2.42 -5.86 27.21
C LEU A 32 -3.59 -5.67 28.18
N TYR A 33 -4.15 -4.46 28.21
CA TYR A 33 -5.27 -4.09 29.09
C TYR A 33 -6.53 -4.90 28.80
N LEU A 34 -6.87 -5.05 27.51
CA LEU A 34 -8.01 -5.85 27.08
C LEU A 34 -7.82 -7.33 27.43
N TYR A 35 -6.62 -7.88 27.22
CA TYR A 35 -6.34 -9.28 27.52
C TYR A 35 -6.59 -9.62 29.00
N SER A 36 -6.02 -8.82 29.90
CA SER A 36 -6.21 -9.01 31.33
C SER A 36 -7.66 -8.78 31.75
N MET A 37 -8.34 -7.79 31.14
CA MET A 37 -9.76 -7.52 31.41
C MET A 37 -10.67 -8.67 30.98
N PHE A 38 -10.42 -9.33 29.85
CA PHE A 38 -11.22 -10.47 29.40
C PHE A 38 -11.19 -11.63 30.42
N GLY A 39 -10.06 -11.84 31.11
CA GLY A 39 -9.90 -12.86 32.14
C GLY A 39 -10.59 -12.55 33.48
N LEU A 40 -10.95 -11.28 33.75
CA LEU A 40 -11.61 -10.90 35.00
C LEU A 40 -12.97 -11.58 35.13
N LYS A 41 -13.23 -12.19 36.29
CA LYS A 41 -14.48 -12.89 36.57
C LYS A 41 -15.66 -11.92 36.66
N ARG A 42 -16.88 -12.37 36.35
CA ARG A 42 -18.09 -11.53 36.18
C ARG A 42 -19.02 -11.51 37.39
N SER A 43 -19.09 -12.61 38.14
CA SER A 43 -20.08 -12.75 39.20
C SER A 43 -19.60 -13.63 40.35
N SER A 44 -20.28 -13.49 41.49
CA SER A 44 -20.03 -14.31 42.68
C SER A 44 -20.15 -15.81 42.46
N LYS A 45 -20.85 -16.25 41.39
CA LYS A 45 -20.92 -17.65 40.96
C LYS A 45 -19.56 -18.22 40.57
N GLU A 46 -18.56 -17.38 40.33
CA GLU A 46 -17.18 -17.76 40.01
C GLU A 46 -16.25 -17.79 41.26
N GLY A 47 -16.84 -17.83 42.46
CA GLY A 47 -16.13 -18.16 43.70
C GLY A 47 -15.66 -16.99 44.55
N PHE A 48 -16.27 -15.80 44.42
CA PHE A 48 -16.02 -14.64 45.29
C PHE A 48 -17.33 -14.02 45.80
N SER A 49 -17.25 -13.23 46.87
CA SER A 49 -18.37 -12.54 47.52
C SER A 49 -19.01 -11.47 46.63
N GLU A 50 -20.21 -11.01 46.97
CA GLU A 50 -20.87 -9.90 46.25
C GLU A 50 -20.06 -8.59 46.32
N LYS A 51 -19.37 -8.33 47.44
CA LYS A 51 -18.48 -7.17 47.60
C LYS A 51 -17.33 -7.21 46.59
N GLU A 52 -16.65 -8.35 46.50
CA GLU A 52 -15.59 -8.59 45.51
C GLU A 52 -16.14 -8.49 44.08
N ALA A 53 -17.35 -9.00 43.83
CA ALA A 53 -17.99 -8.92 42.52
C ALA A 53 -18.24 -7.49 42.05
N ILE A 54 -18.69 -6.62 42.96
CA ILE A 54 -18.92 -5.20 42.67
C ILE A 54 -17.58 -4.52 42.33
N ALA A 55 -16.53 -4.80 43.10
CA ALA A 55 -15.19 -4.24 42.87
C ALA A 55 -14.61 -4.68 41.52
N VAL A 56 -14.59 -5.99 41.23
CA VAL A 56 -14.08 -6.52 39.96
C VAL A 56 -14.85 -5.95 38.77
N ASN A 57 -16.18 -5.85 38.85
CA ASN A 57 -16.97 -5.23 37.78
C ASN A 57 -16.67 -3.74 37.59
N ARG A 58 -16.33 -3.01 38.66
CA ARG A 58 -15.84 -1.62 38.55
C ARG A 58 -14.46 -1.59 37.90
N TRP A 59 -13.52 -2.45 38.30
CA TRP A 59 -12.18 -2.53 37.68
C TRP A 59 -12.26 -2.83 36.19
N ARG A 60 -13.12 -3.77 35.78
CA ARG A 60 -13.39 -4.07 34.37
C ARG A 60 -13.80 -2.82 33.58
N LYS A 61 -14.70 -2.00 34.14
CA LYS A 61 -15.14 -0.75 33.49
C LYS A 61 -14.01 0.27 33.40
N ILE A 62 -13.19 0.38 34.46
CA ILE A 62 -12.03 1.29 34.48
C ILE A 62 -11.01 0.87 33.41
N ILE A 63 -10.61 -0.41 33.38
CA ILE A 63 -9.64 -0.94 32.41
C ILE A 63 -10.17 -0.81 30.98
N LEU A 64 -11.45 -1.12 30.75
CA LEU A 64 -12.08 -0.91 29.44
C LEU A 64 -12.08 0.57 29.04
N GLY A 65 -12.34 1.48 29.97
CA GLY A 65 -12.27 2.92 29.70
C GLY A 65 -10.86 3.35 29.29
N VAL A 66 -9.83 2.89 30.00
CA VAL A 66 -8.42 3.14 29.63
C VAL A 66 -8.12 2.56 28.24
N ALA A 67 -8.53 1.33 27.95
CA ALA A 67 -8.34 0.76 26.62
C ALA A 67 -9.06 1.53 25.50
N LEU A 68 -10.21 2.17 25.78
CA LEU A 68 -10.89 3.06 24.84
C LEU A 68 -10.14 4.39 24.65
N GLU A 69 -9.49 4.90 25.69
CA GLU A 69 -8.57 6.05 25.61
C GLU A 69 -7.34 5.69 24.78
N GLU A 70 -6.78 4.47 24.89
CA GLU A 70 -5.70 4.01 24.00
C GLU A 70 -6.14 3.88 22.52
N MET A 71 -7.38 3.49 22.25
CA MET A 71 -7.93 3.54 20.88
C MET A 71 -7.99 4.98 20.36
N ASN A 72 -8.31 5.93 21.23
CA ASN A 72 -8.31 7.34 20.91
C ASN A 72 -6.88 7.84 20.64
N HIS A 73 -5.89 7.44 21.45
CA HIS A 73 -4.47 7.76 21.23
C HIS A 73 -4.00 7.25 19.88
N LEU A 74 -4.24 5.98 19.58
CA LEU A 74 -3.91 5.38 18.29
C LEU A 74 -4.57 6.13 17.12
N THR A 75 -5.80 6.62 17.30
CA THR A 75 -6.51 7.44 16.30
C THR A 75 -5.86 8.82 16.14
N LEU A 76 -5.46 9.47 17.24
CA LEU A 76 -4.77 10.76 17.22
C LEU A 76 -3.39 10.65 16.54
N VAL A 77 -2.60 9.63 16.86
CA VAL A 77 -1.32 9.37 16.16
C VAL A 77 -1.55 9.09 14.68
N SER A 78 -2.58 8.30 14.34
CA SER A 78 -2.98 8.06 12.94
C SER A 78 -3.37 9.35 12.21
N ASN A 79 -4.05 10.27 12.90
CA ASN A 79 -4.37 11.60 12.35
C ASN A 79 -3.11 12.44 12.14
N ILE A 80 -2.16 12.42 13.08
CA ILE A 80 -0.85 13.11 12.90
C ILE A 80 -0.12 12.50 11.71
N MET A 81 0.04 11.17 11.65
CA MET A 81 0.70 10.46 10.55
C MET A 81 0.12 10.83 9.19
N SER A 82 -1.21 10.70 9.05
CA SER A 82 -1.89 11.05 7.80
C SER A 82 -1.74 12.52 7.43
N SER A 83 -1.76 13.44 8.41
CA SER A 83 -1.57 14.87 8.17
C SER A 83 -0.20 15.23 7.59
N ILE A 84 0.86 14.50 7.96
CA ILE A 84 2.23 14.75 7.48
C ILE A 84 2.60 13.92 6.24
N GLY A 85 1.62 13.24 5.64
CA GLY A 85 1.78 12.43 4.42
C GLY A 85 2.22 10.99 4.66
N CYS A 86 2.13 10.48 5.89
CA CYS A 86 2.41 9.08 6.22
C CYS A 86 1.11 8.26 6.27
N ALA A 87 1.12 7.03 5.78
CA ALA A 87 0.00 6.12 6.04
C ALA A 87 0.00 5.70 7.52
N PRO A 88 -1.16 5.68 8.21
CA PRO A 88 -1.24 5.19 9.58
C PRO A 88 -0.73 3.75 9.74
N ASN A 89 -0.11 3.46 10.89
CA ASN A 89 0.41 2.12 11.17
C ASN A 89 -0.42 1.39 12.23
N PHE A 90 -1.08 0.31 11.81
CA PHE A 90 -1.79 -0.62 12.70
C PHE A 90 -1.07 -1.97 12.84
N MET A 91 0.09 -2.12 12.21
CA MET A 91 0.94 -3.31 12.32
C MET A 91 1.82 -3.21 13.57
N ARG A 92 2.15 -4.36 14.16
CA ARG A 92 3.10 -4.49 15.27
C ARG A 92 3.68 -5.92 15.33
N PRO A 93 4.75 -6.19 16.09
CA PRO A 93 5.22 -7.55 16.38
C PRO A 93 4.22 -8.39 17.18
N ASN A 94 4.17 -9.71 16.96
CA ASN A 94 3.34 -10.60 17.78
C ASN A 94 3.80 -10.66 19.24
N PHE A 95 2.87 -10.95 20.15
CA PHE A 95 3.17 -11.18 21.56
C PHE A 95 3.78 -12.58 21.81
N PRO A 96 4.67 -12.73 22.82
CA PRO A 96 5.37 -11.63 23.49
C PRO A 96 6.34 -10.99 22.51
N SER A 97 6.51 -9.66 22.58
CA SER A 97 7.40 -8.97 21.67
C SER A 97 8.83 -9.46 21.84
N SER A 98 9.55 -9.65 20.73
CA SER A 98 10.98 -9.97 20.79
C SER A 98 11.78 -8.74 21.23
N PRO A 99 13.02 -8.91 21.74
CA PRO A 99 13.89 -7.80 22.11
C PRO A 99 14.31 -6.95 20.90
N GLY A 100 14.43 -5.63 21.08
CA GLY A 100 14.95 -4.71 20.07
C GLY A 100 13.94 -3.68 19.52
N PRO A 101 12.68 -4.05 19.20
CA PRO A 101 11.67 -3.12 18.71
C PRO A 101 11.36 -1.96 19.65
N TYR A 102 11.44 -2.17 20.97
CA TYR A 102 11.14 -1.17 22.02
C TYR A 102 12.34 -1.02 22.98
N PRO A 103 12.39 -0.02 23.88
CA PRO A 103 13.43 0.05 24.91
C PRO A 103 13.44 -1.21 25.77
N ALA A 104 14.62 -1.63 26.26
CA ALA A 104 14.76 -2.80 27.14
C ALA A 104 13.92 -2.72 28.43
N GLY A 105 13.60 -1.49 28.85
CA GLY A 105 12.74 -1.20 29.99
C GLY A 105 11.23 -1.37 29.73
N LEU A 106 10.79 -1.70 28.51
CA LEU A 106 9.38 -1.96 28.20
C LEU A 106 9.17 -3.44 27.88
N ILE A 107 8.43 -4.13 28.74
CA ILE A 107 8.05 -5.53 28.55
C ILE A 107 6.65 -5.56 27.94
N ILE A 108 6.51 -6.22 26.78
CA ILE A 108 5.27 -6.26 26.00
C ILE A 108 4.81 -7.71 25.90
N GLU A 109 4.02 -8.14 26.89
CA GLU A 109 3.56 -9.54 27.06
C GLU A 109 2.10 -9.61 27.55
N LEU A 110 1.37 -10.62 27.07
CA LEU A 110 0.00 -10.90 27.51
C LEU A 110 0.00 -11.71 28.80
N ALA A 111 -0.63 -11.19 29.86
CA ALA A 111 -0.72 -11.86 31.16
C ALA A 111 -2.14 -11.80 31.78
N PRO A 112 -2.57 -12.84 32.51
CA PRO A 112 -3.81 -12.79 33.29
C PRO A 112 -3.75 -11.69 34.36
N PHE A 113 -4.90 -11.18 34.78
CA PHE A 113 -4.94 -10.10 35.76
C PHE A 113 -4.61 -10.60 37.18
N ASN A 114 -3.55 -10.07 37.79
CA ASN A 114 -3.14 -10.30 39.17
C ASN A 114 -2.42 -9.05 39.72
N LEU A 115 -1.84 -9.12 40.92
CA LEU A 115 -1.10 -7.99 41.51
C LEU A 115 0.11 -7.56 40.66
N SER A 116 0.88 -8.53 40.15
CA SER A 116 2.01 -8.26 39.26
C SER A 116 1.55 -7.54 37.98
N THR A 117 0.42 -7.93 37.40
CA THR A 117 -0.11 -7.32 36.17
C THR A 117 -0.61 -5.89 36.39
N ILE A 118 -1.28 -5.59 37.51
CA ILE A 118 -1.67 -4.20 37.78
C ILE A 118 -0.46 -3.32 38.12
N ASP A 119 0.57 -3.86 38.79
CA ASP A 119 1.85 -3.18 38.98
C ASP A 119 2.53 -2.87 37.64
N HIS A 120 2.46 -3.81 36.69
CA HIS A 120 2.96 -3.61 35.33
C HIS A 120 2.21 -2.50 34.58
N PHE A 121 0.87 -2.44 34.69
CA PHE A 121 0.11 -1.35 34.08
C PHE A 121 0.48 0.01 34.68
N ILE A 122 0.65 0.08 36.01
CA ILE A 122 1.11 1.30 36.70
C ILE A 122 2.51 1.70 36.22
N TYR A 123 3.40 0.72 36.01
CA TYR A 123 4.75 0.97 35.51
C TYR A 123 4.73 1.50 34.06
N LEU A 124 3.93 0.93 33.16
CA LEU A 124 3.84 1.37 31.77
C LEU A 124 3.30 2.80 31.66
N GLU A 125 2.32 3.16 32.48
CA GLU A 125 1.68 4.49 32.51
C GLU A 125 2.39 5.51 33.43
N ARG A 126 3.56 5.17 33.99
CA ARG A 126 4.19 6.03 35.00
C ARG A 126 4.62 7.37 34.42
N PRO A 127 4.43 8.47 35.15
CA PRO A 127 4.97 9.75 34.74
C PRO A 127 6.50 9.75 34.86
N LYS A 128 7.17 10.50 33.97
CA LYS A 128 8.65 10.61 33.89
C LYS A 128 9.38 10.82 35.22
N ASN A 129 8.76 11.51 36.18
CA ASN A 129 9.39 11.88 37.44
C ASN A 129 9.20 10.84 38.57
N GLN A 130 8.54 9.72 38.31
CA GLN A 130 8.32 8.67 39.29
C GLN A 130 9.11 7.41 38.94
N ASP A 131 10.00 7.02 39.85
CA ASP A 131 10.69 5.74 39.78
C ASP A 131 9.81 4.67 40.41
N ILE A 132 9.22 3.82 39.56
CA ILE A 132 8.27 2.79 39.96
C ILE A 132 8.83 1.44 39.54
N HIS A 133 8.71 0.46 40.42
CA HIS A 133 9.07 -0.92 40.11
C HIS A 133 7.96 -1.57 39.26
N ASP A 134 8.36 -2.28 38.21
CA ASP A 134 7.46 -3.13 37.43
C ASP A 134 6.96 -4.31 38.30
N GLY A 135 5.92 -5.02 37.86
CA GLY A 135 5.41 -6.20 38.54
C GLY A 135 6.43 -7.32 38.60
N ASN A 136 6.45 -8.08 39.70
CA ASN A 136 7.45 -9.13 39.96
C ASN A 136 7.52 -10.24 38.89
N GLU A 137 6.46 -10.42 38.10
CA GLU A 137 6.39 -11.38 36.98
C GLU A 137 6.94 -10.82 35.65
N PHE A 138 7.26 -9.53 35.59
CA PHE A 138 7.76 -8.81 34.41
C PHE A 138 9.23 -8.48 34.62
N LEU A 139 10.08 -9.50 34.44
CA LEU A 139 11.51 -9.40 34.73
C LEU A 139 12.29 -8.77 33.56
N HIS A 140 12.98 -7.65 33.83
CA HIS A 140 13.88 -6.98 32.87
C HIS A 140 15.22 -7.72 32.74
N ASN A 141 15.18 -8.93 32.17
CA ASN A 141 16.36 -9.81 32.03
C ASN A 141 17.31 -9.41 30.90
N GLN A 142 17.01 -8.33 30.18
CA GLN A 142 17.74 -7.90 29.00
C GLN A 142 18.28 -6.49 29.19
N ALA A 143 19.53 -6.29 28.79
CA ALA A 143 20.18 -5.00 28.81
C ALA A 143 20.68 -4.69 27.39
N TYR A 144 19.98 -3.82 26.69
CA TYR A 144 20.42 -3.25 25.42
C TYR A 144 20.01 -1.78 25.35
N THR A 145 20.70 -1.04 24.49
CA THR A 145 20.46 0.38 24.26
C THR A 145 20.24 0.62 22.78
N ARG A 146 19.24 1.43 22.44
CA ARG A 146 18.96 1.87 21.07
C ARG A 146 19.48 3.29 20.89
N LEU A 147 20.27 3.50 19.83
CA LEU A 147 20.94 4.77 19.57
C LEU A 147 20.38 5.41 18.30
N SER A 148 19.84 6.62 18.43
CA SER A 148 19.50 7.48 17.30
C SER A 148 20.45 8.68 17.26
N GLU A 149 21.53 8.55 16.49
CA GLU A 149 22.56 9.58 16.34
C GLU A 149 22.13 10.65 15.31
N LYS A 150 22.44 11.91 15.61
CA LYS A 150 22.30 13.03 14.65
C LYS A 150 23.16 12.81 13.41
N GLY A 151 22.67 13.27 12.25
CA GLY A 151 23.35 13.20 10.96
C GLY A 151 23.22 11.86 10.22
N ARG A 152 22.47 10.89 10.77
CA ARG A 152 22.18 9.61 10.09
C ARG A 152 21.02 9.78 9.11
N LEU A 153 21.14 9.16 7.94
CA LEU A 153 20.08 9.18 6.90
C LEU A 153 19.05 8.06 7.09
N MET A 154 19.48 6.91 7.60
CA MET A 154 18.60 5.79 7.89
C MET A 154 17.88 6.05 9.22
N PRO A 155 16.54 5.96 9.30
CA PRO A 155 15.84 6.07 10.57
C PRO A 155 16.26 4.92 11.50
N THR A 156 16.54 5.27 12.75
CA THR A 156 16.84 4.35 13.84
C THR A 156 16.11 4.84 15.08
N SER A 157 15.48 3.94 15.82
CA SER A 157 14.84 4.27 17.09
C SER A 157 15.88 4.56 18.18
N GLY A 158 15.64 5.59 18.98
CA GLY A 158 16.38 5.84 20.21
C GLY A 158 15.68 5.27 21.42
N ASP A 159 16.34 5.25 22.57
CA ASP A 159 15.68 4.91 23.84
C ASP A 159 14.96 6.09 24.47
N TYR A 160 13.88 5.76 25.17
CA TYR A 160 13.10 6.62 26.05
C TYR A 160 12.71 5.80 27.30
N GLN A 161 12.44 6.47 28.41
CA GLN A 161 12.08 5.84 29.68
C GLN A 161 10.56 5.64 29.80
N THR A 162 9.76 6.58 29.32
CA THR A 162 8.29 6.56 29.42
C THR A 162 7.65 6.92 28.08
N VAL A 163 6.37 6.60 27.89
CA VAL A 163 5.65 6.81 26.62
C VAL A 163 5.53 8.31 26.29
N GLY A 164 5.32 9.14 27.29
CA GLY A 164 5.33 10.60 27.21
C GLY A 164 6.69 11.16 26.83
N GLU A 165 7.81 10.53 27.22
CA GLU A 165 9.12 10.96 26.69
C GLU A 165 9.25 10.69 25.19
N LEU A 166 8.70 9.59 24.67
CA LEU A 166 8.61 9.36 23.22
C LEU A 166 7.78 10.46 22.54
N TYR A 167 6.63 10.83 23.10
CA TYR A 167 5.79 11.89 22.55
C TYR A 167 6.41 13.29 22.64
N GLU A 168 7.15 13.59 23.70
CA GLU A 168 7.91 14.84 23.79
C GLU A 168 9.02 14.90 22.74
N CYS A 169 9.68 13.77 22.42
CA CYS A 169 10.62 13.72 21.29
C CYS A 169 9.90 13.97 19.94
N ILE A 170 8.71 13.39 19.75
CA ILE A 170 7.87 13.62 18.56
C ILE A 170 7.44 15.08 18.47
N ARG A 171 7.07 15.70 19.60
CA ARG A 171 6.73 17.12 19.72
C ARG A 171 7.88 18.00 19.23
N GLU A 172 9.08 17.79 19.79
CA GLU A 172 10.28 18.51 19.39
C GLU A 172 10.55 18.35 17.89
N GLY A 173 10.46 17.13 17.36
CA GLY A 173 10.64 16.85 15.94
C GLY A 173 9.63 17.56 15.03
N LEU A 174 8.35 17.63 15.43
CA LEU A 174 7.32 18.38 14.70
C LEU A 174 7.61 19.88 14.67
N ILE A 175 8.03 20.46 15.80
CA ILE A 175 8.39 21.89 15.91
C ILE A 175 9.60 22.19 15.03
N GLU A 176 10.70 21.45 15.19
CA GLU A 176 11.94 21.67 14.44
C GLU A 176 11.74 21.50 12.93
N LEU A 177 10.98 20.48 12.50
CA LEU A 177 10.68 20.29 11.08
C LEU A 177 9.77 21.39 10.54
N SER A 178 8.77 21.82 11.30
CA SER A 178 7.90 22.94 10.92
C SER A 178 8.70 24.22 10.69
N GLU A 179 9.63 24.55 11.59
CA GLU A 179 10.54 25.70 11.44
C GLU A 179 11.46 25.56 10.20
N LYS A 180 11.92 24.34 9.92
CA LYS A 180 12.89 24.05 8.85
C LYS A 180 12.29 24.03 7.45
N MET A 181 11.10 23.45 7.25
CA MET A 181 10.49 23.29 5.91
C MET A 181 9.18 24.06 5.71
N GLY A 182 8.62 24.63 6.78
CA GLY A 182 7.32 25.30 6.79
C GLY A 182 6.15 24.33 7.00
N GLU A 183 5.13 24.81 7.72
CA GLU A 183 3.95 24.01 8.08
C GLU A 183 3.21 23.45 6.86
N GLU A 184 3.03 24.24 5.80
CA GLU A 184 2.33 23.78 4.59
C GLU A 184 3.04 22.60 3.93
N GLN A 185 4.39 22.61 3.93
CA GLN A 185 5.14 21.48 3.40
C GLN A 185 5.07 20.28 4.35
N LEU A 186 5.19 20.49 5.66
CA LEU A 186 5.16 19.41 6.65
C LEU A 186 3.79 18.72 6.65
N PHE A 187 2.70 19.47 6.78
CA PHE A 187 1.32 18.98 6.85
C PHE A 187 0.67 18.85 5.47
N CYS A 188 1.30 18.07 4.59
CA CYS A 188 0.91 17.92 3.19
C CYS A 188 -0.18 16.86 2.93
N GLY A 189 -0.65 16.14 3.94
CA GLY A 189 -1.65 15.07 3.80
C GLY A 189 -3.09 15.55 3.94
N SER A 190 -4.04 14.77 3.42
CA SER A 190 -5.45 15.17 3.43
C SER A 190 -6.12 14.99 4.79
N ARG A 191 -6.76 16.05 5.28
CA ARG A 191 -7.61 16.02 6.48
C ARG A 191 -8.84 15.11 6.33
N LYS A 192 -9.31 14.77 5.12
CA LYS A 192 -10.54 13.95 4.98
C LYS A 192 -10.31 12.47 5.31
N LEU A 193 -9.05 12.02 5.22
CA LEU A 193 -8.63 10.66 5.59
C LEU A 193 -8.73 10.43 7.11
N GLN A 194 -8.65 11.50 7.90
CA GLN A 194 -8.58 11.47 9.36
C GLN A 194 -9.93 11.16 10.00
N ILE A 195 -9.93 10.52 11.16
CA ILE A 195 -11.15 10.30 11.94
C ILE A 195 -11.33 11.47 12.91
N GLY A 196 -12.42 12.24 12.74
CA GLY A 196 -12.72 13.39 13.59
C GLY A 196 -13.91 13.18 14.55
N PRO A 197 -14.23 14.17 15.39
CA PRO A 197 -15.37 14.13 16.32
C PRO A 197 -16.75 13.95 15.69
N LEU A 198 -16.88 14.26 14.39
CA LEU A 198 -18.13 14.02 13.65
C LEU A 198 -18.26 12.58 13.16
N ASP A 199 -17.14 11.87 13.08
CA ASP A 199 -17.07 10.50 12.59
C ASP A 199 -17.18 9.48 13.75
N SER A 200 -16.67 9.84 14.94
CA SER A 200 -16.54 8.95 16.11
C SER A 200 -16.87 9.68 17.42
N THR A 201 -17.41 8.94 18.39
CA THR A 201 -17.74 9.44 19.74
C THR A 201 -16.57 9.37 20.72
N LEU A 202 -15.37 9.01 20.28
CA LEU A 202 -14.19 8.98 21.15
C LEU A 202 -13.87 10.40 21.65
N PRO A 203 -13.67 10.59 22.97
CA PRO A 203 -13.45 11.91 23.54
C PRO A 203 -12.07 12.45 23.15
N GLY A 204 -11.96 13.76 22.92
CA GLY A 204 -10.66 14.40 22.67
C GLY A 204 -10.12 14.30 21.23
N LEU A 205 -10.84 13.64 20.31
CA LEU A 205 -10.45 13.60 18.90
C LEU A 205 -10.24 15.00 18.32
N THR A 206 -9.11 15.18 17.65
CA THR A 206 -8.76 16.43 16.95
C THR A 206 -8.32 16.10 15.54
N LEU A 207 -8.84 16.84 14.56
CA LEU A 207 -8.35 16.80 13.19
C LEU A 207 -7.07 17.61 13.09
N VAL A 208 -6.03 17.01 12.51
CA VAL A 208 -4.68 17.58 12.42
C VAL A 208 -4.42 18.11 11.02
N GLY A 209 -4.04 19.36 10.87
CA GLY A 209 -3.42 19.78 9.61
C GLY A 209 -2.67 21.09 9.69
N ASN A 210 -2.11 21.35 10.87
CA ASN A 210 -1.11 22.38 11.15
C ASN A 210 -0.39 21.95 12.44
N LEU A 211 0.65 22.69 12.82
CA LEU A 211 1.46 22.35 13.99
C LEU A 211 0.63 22.40 15.27
N GLN A 212 -0.20 23.43 15.44
CA GLN A 212 -1.03 23.61 16.63
C GLN A 212 -1.99 22.44 16.87
N ASP A 213 -2.64 21.96 15.81
CA ASP A 213 -3.54 20.80 15.89
C ASP A 213 -2.78 19.53 16.31
N ALA A 214 -1.57 19.34 15.79
CA ALA A 214 -0.72 18.18 16.13
C ALA A 214 -0.23 18.23 17.58
N LEU A 215 0.18 19.41 18.05
CA LEU A 215 0.57 19.63 19.45
C LEU A 215 -0.58 19.35 20.41
N LYS A 216 -1.80 19.80 20.06
CA LYS A 216 -3.01 19.51 20.86
C LYS A 216 -3.32 18.01 20.92
N ALA A 217 -3.13 17.28 19.82
CA ALA A 217 -3.28 15.83 19.80
C ALA A 217 -2.28 15.14 20.73
N ILE A 218 -1.00 15.56 20.71
CA ILE A 218 0.03 15.07 21.63
C ILE A 218 -0.30 15.41 23.09
N ASP A 219 -0.71 16.65 23.38
CA ASP A 219 -1.11 17.06 24.74
C ASP A 219 -2.24 16.18 25.28
N THR A 220 -3.21 15.83 24.43
CA THR A 220 -4.32 14.95 24.79
C THR A 220 -3.80 13.56 25.19
N ILE A 221 -2.94 12.96 24.36
CA ILE A 221 -2.35 11.64 24.62
C ILE A 221 -1.56 11.63 25.94
N ILE A 222 -0.66 12.59 26.13
CA ILE A 222 0.17 12.67 27.35
C ILE A 222 -0.71 12.90 28.60
N SER A 223 -1.72 13.77 28.51
CA SER A 223 -2.58 14.10 29.65
C SER A 223 -3.45 12.92 30.12
N GLN A 224 -3.91 12.09 29.18
CA GLN A 224 -4.75 10.92 29.45
C GLN A 224 -3.90 9.73 29.95
N GLY A 225 -2.80 9.43 29.26
CA GLY A 225 -1.87 8.33 29.60
C GLY A 225 -1.13 8.54 30.91
N GLU A 226 -0.05 9.32 30.86
CA GLU A 226 0.89 9.42 32.00
C GLU A 226 0.35 10.25 33.17
N GLY A 227 -0.59 11.15 32.89
CA GLY A 227 -0.98 12.21 33.79
C GLY A 227 0.21 13.15 34.05
N ALA A 228 0.06 14.44 33.70
CA ALA A 228 0.81 15.43 34.46
C ALA A 228 0.51 15.16 35.95
N THR A 229 1.51 15.26 36.83
CA THR A 229 1.47 14.82 38.25
C THR A 229 0.25 15.29 39.07
N ASP A 230 -0.57 16.19 38.52
CA ASP A 230 -1.72 16.86 39.13
C ASP A 230 -3.08 16.53 38.46
N ILE A 231 -3.17 15.59 37.50
CA ILE A 231 -4.45 15.19 36.86
C ILE A 231 -5.06 13.99 37.60
N GLU A 232 -6.17 14.23 38.31
CA GLU A 232 -6.86 13.26 39.17
C GLU A 232 -7.42 12.01 38.44
N ASP A 233 -7.52 12.01 37.10
CA ASP A 233 -8.20 10.96 36.32
C ASP A 233 -7.35 10.32 35.19
N SER A 234 -6.01 10.38 35.29
CA SER A 234 -5.09 9.72 34.35
C SER A 234 -5.12 8.18 34.43
N HIS A 235 -4.61 7.49 33.40
CA HIS A 235 -4.50 6.02 33.40
C HIS A 235 -3.73 5.52 34.62
N PHE A 236 -2.59 6.18 34.92
CA PHE A 236 -1.77 5.92 36.10
C PHE A 236 -2.58 5.91 37.41
N GLN A 237 -3.34 6.99 37.67
CA GLN A 237 -4.13 7.13 38.90
C GLN A 237 -5.27 6.10 38.98
N ARG A 238 -5.90 5.82 37.83
CA ARG A 238 -6.98 4.82 37.74
C ARG A 238 -6.46 3.41 38.04
N PHE A 239 -5.30 3.03 37.52
CA PHE A 239 -4.67 1.74 37.85
C PHE A 239 -4.19 1.67 39.29
N LEU A 240 -3.64 2.76 39.84
CA LEU A 240 -3.28 2.85 41.26
C LEU A 240 -4.52 2.68 42.17
N GLY A 241 -5.65 3.27 41.77
CA GLY A 241 -6.94 3.09 42.45
C GLY A 241 -7.39 1.63 42.48
N ILE A 242 -7.25 0.90 41.37
CA ILE A 242 -7.52 -0.54 41.30
C ILE A 242 -6.59 -1.31 42.24
N LYS A 243 -5.28 -1.03 42.21
CA LYS A 243 -4.29 -1.70 43.07
C LYS A 243 -4.62 -1.50 44.55
N ASN A 244 -4.91 -0.28 44.96
CA ASN A 244 -5.24 0.04 46.35
C ASN A 244 -6.47 -0.74 46.81
N GLU A 245 -7.53 -0.76 46.00
CA GLU A 245 -8.73 -1.54 46.33
C GLU A 245 -8.44 -3.05 46.36
N TYR A 246 -7.62 -3.55 45.44
CA TYR A 246 -7.24 -4.97 45.41
C TYR A 246 -6.48 -5.36 46.69
N LEU A 247 -5.55 -4.53 47.15
CA LEU A 247 -4.84 -4.77 48.41
C LEU A 247 -5.79 -4.77 49.62
N GLU A 248 -6.80 -3.91 49.65
CA GLU A 248 -7.82 -3.94 50.73
C GLU A 248 -8.65 -5.23 50.69
N LEU A 249 -9.07 -5.69 49.51
CA LEU A 249 -9.80 -6.96 49.38
C LEU A 249 -8.95 -8.16 49.80
N LEU A 250 -7.64 -8.14 49.53
CA LEU A 250 -6.72 -9.20 49.95
C LEU A 250 -6.50 -9.25 51.47
N LYS A 251 -6.65 -8.13 52.19
CA LYS A 251 -6.66 -8.13 53.66
C LYS A 251 -7.87 -8.87 54.20
N ASP A 252 -9.04 -8.68 53.58
CA ASP A 252 -10.29 -9.36 53.94
C ASP A 252 -10.28 -10.85 53.53
N ASN A 253 -9.76 -11.14 52.34
CA ASN A 253 -9.67 -12.48 51.77
C ASN A 253 -8.30 -12.72 51.09
N PRO A 254 -7.32 -13.29 51.80
CA PRO A 254 -5.99 -13.55 51.23
C PRO A 254 -5.95 -14.53 50.05
N LYS A 255 -7.05 -15.25 49.77
CA LYS A 255 -7.19 -16.17 48.63
C LYS A 255 -8.00 -15.56 47.48
N PHE A 256 -8.28 -14.26 47.53
CA PHE A 256 -9.06 -13.59 46.50
C PHE A 256 -8.33 -13.59 45.16
N GLU A 257 -8.97 -14.22 44.16
CA GLU A 257 -8.47 -14.29 42.79
C GLU A 257 -9.49 -13.63 41.83
N PRO A 258 -9.25 -12.39 41.39
CA PRO A 258 -10.20 -11.64 40.56
C PRO A 258 -10.28 -12.14 39.11
N SER A 259 -9.25 -12.85 38.64
CA SER A 259 -9.14 -13.35 37.27
C SER A 259 -9.23 -14.86 37.20
N ARG A 260 -9.71 -15.36 36.07
CA ARG A 260 -9.52 -16.75 35.64
C ARG A 260 -8.04 -17.02 35.35
N PRO A 261 -7.55 -18.27 35.49
CA PRO A 261 -6.16 -18.63 35.24
C PRO A 261 -5.88 -18.76 33.73
N CYS A 262 -6.03 -17.65 33.00
CA CYS A 262 -5.78 -17.60 31.56
C CYS A 262 -4.29 -17.74 31.26
N ALA A 263 -3.98 -18.38 30.14
CA ALA A 263 -2.65 -18.58 29.59
C ALA A 263 -1.81 -17.29 29.59
N ARG A 264 -0.53 -17.36 29.97
CA ARG A 264 0.42 -16.28 29.67
C ARG A 264 0.90 -16.44 28.23
N ASN A 265 0.90 -15.35 27.46
CA ASN A 265 1.24 -15.31 26.03
C ASN A 265 0.70 -16.52 25.24
N PRO A 266 -0.63 -16.64 25.07
CA PRO A 266 -1.20 -17.73 24.31
C PRO A 266 -0.74 -17.65 22.85
N VAL A 267 -0.49 -18.80 22.22
CA VAL A 267 -0.05 -18.88 20.81
C VAL A 267 -0.85 -19.91 20.02
N MET A 268 -1.06 -19.62 18.73
CA MET A 268 -1.82 -20.49 17.80
C MET A 268 -1.01 -21.66 17.24
N ARG A 269 0.31 -21.60 17.36
CA ARG A 269 1.23 -22.59 16.77
C ARG A 269 2.27 -22.97 17.80
N LYS A 270 2.78 -24.20 17.70
CA LYS A 270 3.87 -24.67 18.55
C LYS A 270 5.04 -23.68 18.48
N PRO A 271 5.41 -23.03 19.59
CA PRO A 271 6.50 -22.05 19.60
C PRO A 271 7.84 -22.76 19.46
N LEU A 272 8.79 -22.12 18.76
CA LEU A 272 10.18 -22.60 18.73
C LEU A 272 10.84 -22.49 20.10
N ASN A 273 10.55 -21.39 20.81
CA ASN A 273 10.99 -21.13 22.17
C ASN A 273 9.77 -21.20 23.10
N PRO A 274 9.52 -22.32 23.80
CA PRO A 274 8.31 -22.51 24.60
C PRO A 274 8.27 -21.68 25.89
N GLU A 275 9.40 -21.11 26.31
CA GLU A 275 9.49 -20.25 27.49
C GLU A 275 8.46 -19.10 27.43
N ASN A 276 7.74 -18.93 28.54
CA ASN A 276 6.71 -17.92 28.74
C ASN A 276 5.57 -17.92 27.69
N ARG A 277 5.31 -19.03 26.99
CA ARG A 277 4.22 -19.15 26.01
C ARG A 277 3.38 -20.39 26.27
N VAL A 278 2.07 -20.27 26.08
CA VAL A 278 1.15 -21.42 26.16
C VAL A 278 0.57 -21.69 24.77
N TRP A 279 0.87 -22.86 24.21
CA TRP A 279 0.28 -23.28 22.95
C TRP A 279 -1.13 -23.83 23.20
N ILE A 280 -2.13 -23.15 22.64
CA ILE A 280 -3.53 -23.59 22.73
C ILE A 280 -3.74 -24.74 21.74
N THR A 281 -4.00 -25.93 22.27
CA THR A 281 -4.16 -27.17 21.49
C THR A 281 -5.53 -27.82 21.65
N GLU A 282 -6.33 -27.39 22.64
CA GLU A 282 -7.71 -27.86 22.76
C GLU A 282 -8.49 -27.47 21.47
N PRO A 283 -9.14 -28.43 20.78
CA PRO A 283 -9.73 -28.19 19.45
C PRO A 283 -10.74 -27.03 19.36
N LEU A 284 -11.67 -26.93 20.31
CA LEU A 284 -12.66 -25.86 20.35
C LEU A 284 -12.01 -24.52 20.70
N ALA A 285 -11.11 -24.49 21.68
CA ALA A 285 -10.38 -23.29 22.08
C ALA A 285 -9.52 -22.74 20.94
N ALA A 286 -8.84 -23.61 20.19
CA ALA A 286 -8.06 -23.23 19.03
C ALA A 286 -8.91 -22.55 17.94
N ARG A 287 -10.12 -23.07 17.67
CA ARG A 287 -11.05 -22.45 16.71
C ARG A 287 -11.62 -21.11 17.20
N TYR A 288 -11.92 -20.98 18.49
CA TYR A 288 -12.35 -19.70 19.07
C TYR A 288 -11.24 -18.65 19.05
N MET A 289 -9.99 -19.05 19.33
CA MET A 289 -8.83 -18.16 19.20
C MET A 289 -8.62 -17.72 17.76
N ASP A 290 -8.76 -18.62 16.78
CA ASP A 290 -8.67 -18.28 15.36
C ASP A 290 -9.77 -17.29 14.94
N LEU A 291 -11.02 -17.49 15.40
CA LEU A 291 -12.12 -16.55 15.18
C LEU A 291 -11.82 -15.18 15.80
N ALA A 292 -11.41 -15.13 17.07
CA ALA A 292 -11.10 -13.87 17.75
C ALA A 292 -10.00 -13.09 17.01
N ASN A 293 -8.90 -13.75 16.65
CA ASN A 293 -7.82 -13.15 15.86
C ASN A 293 -8.27 -12.73 14.47
N THR A 294 -9.15 -13.49 13.82
CA THR A 294 -9.71 -13.14 12.52
C THR A 294 -10.56 -11.87 12.59
N LEU A 295 -11.41 -11.72 13.62
CA LEU A 295 -12.21 -10.52 13.84
C LEU A 295 -11.31 -9.31 14.12
N TYR A 296 -10.28 -9.48 14.95
CA TYR A 296 -9.27 -8.47 15.23
C TYR A 296 -8.53 -8.01 13.97
N VAL A 297 -8.01 -8.92 13.16
CA VAL A 297 -7.29 -8.57 11.93
C VAL A 297 -8.23 -7.91 10.91
N LEU A 298 -9.47 -8.37 10.79
CA LEU A 298 -10.46 -7.73 9.92
C LEU A 298 -10.77 -6.30 10.40
N MET A 299 -10.86 -6.08 11.71
CA MET A 299 -11.04 -4.75 12.30
C MET A 299 -9.90 -3.82 11.90
N LEU A 300 -8.65 -4.26 12.09
CA LEU A 300 -7.48 -3.48 11.70
C LEU A 300 -7.45 -3.18 10.20
N ARG A 301 -7.86 -4.13 9.35
CA ARG A 301 -7.97 -3.93 7.89
C ARG A 301 -9.01 -2.87 7.54
N VAL A 302 -10.16 -2.90 8.20
CA VAL A 302 -11.20 -1.86 8.05
C VAL A 302 -10.66 -0.50 8.50
N LEU A 303 -9.93 -0.44 9.61
CA LEU A 303 -9.28 0.79 10.09
C LEU A 303 -8.28 1.36 9.08
N VAL A 304 -7.37 0.55 8.55
CA VAL A 304 -6.46 0.99 7.47
C VAL A 304 -7.24 1.57 6.30
N GLN A 305 -8.32 0.90 5.90
CA GLN A 305 -9.10 1.28 4.73
C GLN A 305 -9.85 2.61 4.90
N ILE A 306 -10.21 2.99 6.13
CA ILE A 306 -10.77 4.31 6.45
C ILE A 306 -9.80 5.43 6.07
N TYR A 307 -8.51 5.25 6.37
CA TYR A 307 -7.44 6.22 6.10
C TYR A 307 -6.85 6.16 4.69
N SER A 308 -7.35 5.27 3.82
CA SER A 308 -6.69 4.97 2.54
C SER A 308 -7.26 5.71 1.33
N ILE A 309 -8.45 6.30 1.43
CA ILE A 309 -9.19 6.84 0.28
C ILE A 309 -9.78 8.22 0.59
N ASP A 310 -9.25 9.26 -0.07
CA ASP A 310 -9.60 10.67 0.18
C ASP A 310 -10.96 11.06 -0.40
N GLU A 311 -11.38 10.42 -1.50
CA GLU A 311 -12.68 10.68 -2.15
C GLU A 311 -13.83 9.88 -1.53
N ARG A 312 -13.65 9.28 -0.36
CA ARG A 312 -14.68 8.46 0.29
C ARG A 312 -15.87 9.33 0.71
N SER A 313 -17.08 8.88 0.39
CA SER A 313 -18.31 9.52 0.88
C SER A 313 -18.43 9.42 2.40
N SER A 314 -19.06 10.39 3.05
CA SER A 314 -19.32 10.36 4.50
C SER A 314 -20.12 9.13 4.92
N ILE A 315 -21.02 8.63 4.06
CA ILE A 315 -21.81 7.41 4.31
C ILE A 315 -20.89 6.18 4.33
N SER A 316 -20.06 6.00 3.29
CA SER A 316 -19.13 4.86 3.22
C SER A 316 -18.13 4.89 4.37
N LYS A 317 -17.62 6.08 4.74
CA LYS A 317 -16.73 6.25 5.88
C LYS A 317 -17.41 5.84 7.20
N LYS A 318 -18.65 6.28 7.42
CA LYS A 318 -19.43 5.92 8.61
C LYS A 318 -19.72 4.42 8.68
N ILE A 319 -20.02 3.77 7.55
CA ILE A 319 -20.21 2.31 7.50
C ILE A 319 -18.94 1.58 7.95
N LEU A 320 -17.77 1.98 7.46
CA LEU A 320 -16.51 1.35 7.89
C LEU A 320 -16.19 1.61 9.36
N ILE A 321 -16.46 2.81 9.87
CA ILE A 321 -16.25 3.12 11.29
C ILE A 321 -17.18 2.26 12.16
N ASN A 322 -18.47 2.19 11.83
CA ASN A 322 -19.41 1.30 12.52
C ASN A 322 -19.02 -0.17 12.40
N SER A 323 -18.47 -0.57 11.26
CA SER A 323 -17.93 -1.91 11.04
C SER A 323 -16.76 -2.22 11.97
N SER A 324 -15.85 -1.25 12.19
CA SER A 324 -14.75 -1.41 13.14
C SER A 324 -15.26 -1.61 14.58
N TYR A 325 -16.29 -0.86 15.01
CA TYR A 325 -16.93 -1.06 16.31
C TYR A 325 -17.62 -2.43 16.42
N THR A 326 -18.31 -2.85 15.37
CA THR A 326 -18.98 -4.17 15.32
C THR A 326 -17.96 -5.29 15.48
N LEU A 327 -16.84 -5.21 14.75
CA LEU A 327 -15.75 -6.19 14.84
C LEU A 327 -15.05 -6.15 16.20
N MET A 328 -14.86 -4.96 16.78
CA MET A 328 -14.28 -4.79 18.11
C MET A 328 -15.13 -5.45 19.19
N HIS A 329 -16.44 -5.19 19.22
CA HIS A 329 -17.36 -5.82 20.17
C HIS A 329 -17.46 -7.34 19.95
N GLY A 330 -17.52 -7.76 18.69
CA GLY A 330 -17.49 -9.19 18.33
C GLY A 330 -16.23 -9.87 18.84
N MET A 331 -15.06 -9.30 18.56
CA MET A 331 -13.76 -9.80 19.03
C MET A 331 -13.72 -9.88 20.56
N ALA A 332 -14.14 -8.84 21.28
CA ALA A 332 -14.16 -8.82 22.73
C ALA A 332 -15.06 -9.91 23.32
N ASN A 333 -16.25 -10.12 22.74
CA ASN A 333 -17.18 -11.18 23.16
C ASN A 333 -16.57 -12.57 22.98
N ILE A 334 -15.94 -12.84 21.83
CA ILE A 334 -15.30 -14.14 21.55
C ILE A 334 -14.04 -14.32 22.42
N ALA A 335 -13.25 -13.27 22.63
CA ALA A 335 -12.05 -13.31 23.47
C ALA A 335 -12.39 -13.57 24.94
N GLU A 336 -13.47 -12.99 25.47
CA GLU A 336 -13.94 -13.29 26.81
C GLU A 336 -14.49 -14.72 26.90
N ALA A 337 -15.25 -15.19 25.91
CA ALA A 337 -15.74 -16.56 25.87
C ALA A 337 -14.59 -17.60 25.87
N LEU A 338 -13.50 -17.30 25.17
CA LEU A 338 -12.29 -18.12 25.13
C LEU A 338 -11.67 -18.34 26.52
N THR A 339 -11.85 -17.41 27.46
CA THR A 339 -11.30 -17.50 28.84
C THR A 339 -11.98 -18.56 29.71
N PHE A 340 -13.06 -19.18 29.22
CA PHE A 340 -13.70 -20.33 29.88
C PHE A 340 -13.19 -21.67 29.34
N LEU A 341 -12.58 -21.68 28.15
CA LEU A 341 -12.12 -22.90 27.48
C LEU A 341 -10.75 -23.31 28.01
N LYS A 342 -10.49 -24.62 28.09
CA LYS A 342 -9.15 -25.13 28.46
C LYS A 342 -8.13 -24.77 27.38
N SER A 343 -6.87 -24.61 27.77
CA SER A 343 -5.77 -24.34 26.83
C SER A 343 -5.27 -25.60 26.12
N SER A 344 -5.00 -26.66 26.87
CA SER A 344 -4.51 -27.94 26.36
C SER A 344 -4.89 -29.09 27.30
N GLU A 345 -4.67 -30.33 26.84
CA GLU A 345 -4.75 -31.51 27.71
C GLU A 345 -3.55 -31.61 28.67
N GLU A 346 -2.41 -31.03 28.30
CA GLU A 346 -1.18 -31.04 29.10
C GLU A 346 -1.26 -30.10 30.32
N HIS A 347 -2.02 -29.01 30.19
CA HIS A 347 -2.23 -27.99 31.23
C HIS A 347 -3.73 -27.74 31.45
N PRO A 348 -4.47 -28.73 31.98
CA PRO A 348 -5.94 -28.65 32.11
C PRO A 348 -6.41 -27.55 33.09
N GLU A 349 -5.52 -27.07 33.97
CA GLU A 349 -5.73 -25.97 34.91
C GLU A 349 -5.61 -24.58 34.27
N ILE A 350 -4.95 -24.47 33.13
CA ILE A 350 -4.74 -23.21 32.41
C ILE A 350 -5.87 -23.03 31.39
N LEU A 351 -6.59 -21.93 31.50
CA LEU A 351 -7.62 -21.54 30.53
C LEU A 351 -7.02 -20.77 29.35
N SER A 352 -7.75 -20.74 28.26
CA SER A 352 -7.31 -20.11 27.03
C SER A 352 -7.40 -18.57 27.09
N GLY A 353 -6.78 -17.94 26.12
CA GLY A 353 -6.84 -16.49 25.92
C GLY A 353 -6.50 -16.14 24.47
N MET A 354 -6.93 -14.96 24.04
CA MET A 354 -6.67 -14.47 22.69
C MET A 354 -5.21 -14.07 22.53
N SER A 355 -4.60 -14.39 21.39
CA SER A 355 -3.18 -14.09 21.12
C SER A 355 -2.93 -12.76 20.41
N PHE A 356 -3.97 -12.11 19.87
CA PHE A 356 -3.85 -10.91 19.04
C PHE A 356 -2.86 -11.10 17.89
N ALA A 357 -2.91 -12.28 17.28
CA ALA A 357 -1.96 -12.67 16.25
C ALA A 357 -2.12 -11.80 14.99
N MET A 358 -1.00 -11.24 14.55
CA MET A 358 -0.90 -10.38 13.37
C MET A 358 -0.71 -11.19 12.09
N VAL A 359 -1.30 -10.67 11.02
CA VAL A 359 -1.00 -11.09 9.63
C VAL A 359 0.29 -10.46 9.14
N ARG A 360 0.80 -10.94 8.00
CA ARG A 360 2.04 -10.39 7.39
C ARG A 360 1.88 -8.97 6.84
N SER A 361 0.67 -8.57 6.45
CA SER A 361 0.43 -7.26 5.87
C SER A 361 -1.02 -6.83 6.06
N LEU A 362 -1.18 -5.57 6.46
CA LEU A 362 -2.44 -4.83 6.48
C LEU A 362 -2.45 -3.74 5.42
N ALA A 363 -1.66 -3.87 4.35
CA ALA A 363 -1.67 -2.89 3.27
C ALA A 363 -3.11 -2.62 2.77
N PRO A 364 -3.43 -1.36 2.39
CA PRO A 364 -4.75 -0.99 1.91
C PRO A 364 -5.24 -1.89 0.80
N LEU A 365 -6.54 -2.17 0.80
CA LEU A 365 -7.19 -2.82 -0.33
C LEU A 365 -7.32 -1.82 -1.48
N GLU A 366 -7.23 -2.34 -2.71
CA GLU A 366 -7.44 -1.52 -3.89
C GLU A 366 -8.88 -0.96 -3.89
N ARG A 367 -9.00 0.32 -4.27
CA ARG A 367 -10.21 1.13 -4.17
C ARG A 367 -11.45 0.45 -4.75
N ASN A 368 -11.36 -0.15 -5.92
CA ASN A 368 -12.51 -0.71 -6.64
C ASN A 368 -12.91 -2.11 -6.14
N SER A 369 -12.02 -2.80 -5.43
CA SER A 369 -12.24 -4.17 -4.95
C SER A 369 -12.51 -4.27 -3.44
N GLU A 370 -12.29 -3.20 -2.67
CA GLU A 370 -12.51 -3.12 -1.22
C GLU A 370 -13.83 -3.75 -0.78
N LYS A 371 -14.96 -3.27 -1.32
CA LYS A 371 -16.30 -3.71 -0.94
C LYS A 371 -16.48 -5.22 -1.11
N LYS A 372 -15.99 -5.74 -2.23
CA LYS A 372 -16.08 -7.17 -2.58
C LYS A 372 -15.22 -8.02 -1.65
N ILE A 373 -13.99 -7.61 -1.40
CA ILE A 373 -13.05 -8.36 -0.55
C ILE A 373 -13.51 -8.36 0.91
N LEU A 374 -13.98 -7.22 1.42
CA LEU A 374 -14.51 -7.14 2.79
C LEU A 374 -15.77 -8.00 2.94
N SER A 375 -16.72 -7.93 2.00
CA SER A 375 -17.95 -8.73 2.08
C SER A 375 -17.68 -10.23 1.94
N GLU A 376 -16.78 -10.63 1.04
CA GLU A 376 -16.31 -12.02 0.90
C GLU A 376 -15.73 -12.53 2.22
N ARG A 377 -14.83 -11.76 2.85
CA ARG A 377 -14.22 -12.16 4.12
C ARG A 377 -15.23 -12.27 5.26
N ILE A 378 -16.20 -11.36 5.35
CA ILE A 378 -17.26 -11.44 6.38
C ILE A 378 -18.13 -12.67 6.15
N LYS A 379 -18.45 -12.99 4.89
CA LYS A 379 -19.23 -14.17 4.56
C LYS A 379 -18.52 -15.47 4.95
N GLU A 380 -17.23 -15.60 4.67
CA GLU A 380 -16.41 -16.74 5.11
C GLU A 380 -16.44 -16.91 6.63
N ILE A 381 -16.33 -15.81 7.38
CA ILE A 381 -16.40 -15.82 8.86
C ILE A 381 -17.78 -16.31 9.32
N LEU A 382 -18.85 -15.77 8.75
CA LEU A 382 -20.23 -16.15 9.10
C LEU A 382 -20.52 -17.63 8.82
N GLU A 383 -19.97 -18.19 7.75
CA GLU A 383 -20.09 -19.62 7.43
C GLU A 383 -19.35 -20.48 8.47
N ASN A 384 -18.12 -20.12 8.83
CA ASN A 384 -17.33 -20.83 9.85
C ASN A 384 -17.93 -20.73 11.27
N MET A 385 -18.59 -19.62 11.61
CA MET A 385 -19.26 -19.46 12.91
C MET A 385 -20.39 -20.48 13.12
N LYS A 386 -21.10 -20.90 12.05
CA LYS A 386 -22.15 -21.91 12.17
C LYS A 386 -21.61 -23.28 12.62
N GLU A 387 -20.44 -23.66 12.13
CA GLU A 387 -19.79 -24.90 12.55
C GLU A 387 -19.33 -24.84 14.02
N LEU A 388 -18.90 -23.66 14.49
CA LEU A 388 -18.53 -23.43 15.88
C LEU A 388 -19.74 -23.53 16.83
N GLU A 389 -20.92 -23.07 16.41
CA GLU A 389 -22.17 -23.22 17.17
C GLU A 389 -22.50 -24.71 17.39
N ILE A 390 -22.38 -25.53 16.33
CA ILE A 390 -22.62 -26.98 16.40
C ILE A 390 -21.61 -27.65 17.32
N GLY A 391 -20.31 -27.36 17.15
CA GLY A 391 -19.26 -27.96 17.96
C GLY A 391 -19.36 -27.61 19.45
N LEU A 392 -19.84 -26.40 19.78
CA LEU A 392 -20.09 -26.01 21.17
C LEU A 392 -21.27 -26.81 21.78
N ALA A 393 -22.36 -26.97 21.04
CA ALA A 393 -23.54 -27.71 21.49
C ALA A 393 -23.26 -29.21 21.74
N GLU A 394 -22.31 -29.79 21.00
CA GLU A 394 -21.89 -31.19 21.16
C GLU A 394 -20.86 -31.40 22.28
N SER A 395 -20.27 -30.33 22.81
CA SER A 395 -19.22 -30.40 23.83
C SER A 395 -19.77 -30.68 25.24
N LYS A 396 -19.07 -31.50 26.04
CA LYS A 396 -19.40 -31.78 27.46
C LYS A 396 -18.91 -30.65 28.38
N PHE A 397 -19.43 -29.44 28.17
CA PHE A 397 -18.99 -28.25 28.88
C PHE A 397 -19.83 -27.99 30.14
N GLN A 398 -19.31 -27.22 31.10
CA GLN A 398 -20.12 -26.79 32.25
C GLN A 398 -21.25 -25.88 31.76
N ALA A 399 -22.50 -26.19 32.10
CA ALA A 399 -23.69 -25.55 31.55
C ALA A 399 -23.63 -24.00 31.57
N SER A 400 -23.24 -23.40 32.69
CA SER A 400 -23.19 -21.93 32.83
C SER A 400 -22.14 -21.24 31.95
N ALA A 401 -21.02 -21.91 31.68
CA ALA A 401 -19.96 -21.37 30.83
C ALA A 401 -20.25 -21.66 29.34
N ALA A 402 -21.02 -22.72 29.05
CA ALA A 402 -21.50 -23.06 27.72
C ALA A 402 -22.51 -22.01 27.23
N ASP A 403 -23.45 -21.64 28.10
CA ASP A 403 -24.49 -20.65 27.80
C ASP A 403 -23.87 -19.28 27.46
N PHE A 404 -22.92 -18.80 28.27
CA PHE A 404 -22.25 -17.52 28.00
C PHE A 404 -21.48 -17.52 26.66
N THR A 405 -20.79 -18.63 26.37
CA THR A 405 -20.00 -18.80 25.15
C THR A 405 -20.91 -18.80 23.91
N LEU A 406 -22.03 -19.54 23.99
CA LEU A 406 -23.01 -19.62 22.91
C LEU A 406 -23.70 -18.27 22.67
N ASP A 407 -24.15 -17.59 23.72
CA ASP A 407 -24.78 -16.27 23.63
C ASP A 407 -23.84 -15.24 22.99
N SER A 408 -22.55 -15.28 23.35
CA SER A 408 -21.53 -14.40 22.80
C SER A 408 -21.29 -14.66 21.32
N LEU A 409 -21.28 -15.94 20.90
CA LEU A 409 -21.16 -16.32 19.49
C LEU A 409 -22.37 -15.88 18.66
N ILE A 410 -23.59 -16.13 19.15
CA ILE A 410 -24.84 -15.78 18.46
C ILE A 410 -24.99 -14.27 18.31
N ARG A 411 -24.73 -13.49 19.38
CA ARG A 411 -24.77 -12.02 19.31
C ARG A 411 -23.78 -11.50 18.26
N THR A 412 -22.54 -11.97 18.33
CA THR A 412 -21.50 -11.58 17.37
C THR A 412 -21.90 -11.93 15.94
N ARG A 413 -22.47 -13.13 15.70
CA ARG A 413 -22.92 -13.54 14.37
C ARG A 413 -24.02 -12.63 13.84
N ASN A 414 -25.00 -12.29 14.66
CA ASN A 414 -26.12 -11.43 14.26
C ASN A 414 -25.65 -10.03 13.88
N ASP A 415 -24.70 -9.46 14.61
CA ASP A 415 -24.15 -8.14 14.29
C ASP A 415 -23.27 -8.18 13.03
N LEU A 416 -22.48 -9.23 12.84
CA LEU A 416 -21.74 -9.44 11.58
C LEU A 416 -22.66 -9.63 10.37
N GLN A 417 -23.85 -10.23 10.54
CA GLN A 417 -24.84 -10.33 9.46
C GLN A 417 -25.38 -8.97 9.03
N LYS A 418 -25.65 -8.07 9.99
CA LYS A 418 -26.05 -6.68 9.69
C LYS A 418 -24.91 -5.94 8.98
N MET A 419 -23.70 -6.03 9.53
CA MET A 419 -22.49 -5.44 8.96
C MET A 419 -22.23 -5.93 7.53
N TYR A 420 -22.42 -7.23 7.25
CA TYR A 420 -22.31 -7.80 5.90
C TYR A 420 -23.25 -7.10 4.92
N LEU A 421 -24.51 -6.88 5.32
CA LEU A 421 -25.49 -6.20 4.48
C LEU A 421 -25.12 -4.72 4.26
N GLU A 422 -24.66 -4.03 5.30
CA GLU A 422 -24.21 -2.64 5.21
C GLU A 422 -23.00 -2.48 4.28
N ILE A 423 -21.98 -3.34 4.41
CA ILE A 423 -20.81 -3.31 3.52
C ILE A 423 -21.19 -3.68 2.10
N THR A 424 -22.04 -4.70 1.90
CA THR A 424 -22.49 -5.09 0.55
C THR A 424 -23.23 -3.95 -0.16
N ASN A 425 -24.01 -3.17 0.60
CA ASN A 425 -24.74 -2.01 0.12
C ASN A 425 -23.96 -0.68 0.26
N MET A 426 -22.69 -0.73 0.66
CA MET A 426 -21.86 0.46 0.81
C MET A 426 -21.76 1.16 -0.55
N PRO A 427 -21.97 2.48 -0.62
CA PRO A 427 -21.84 3.23 -1.87
C PRO A 427 -20.46 3.02 -2.48
N ASP A 428 -20.44 2.71 -3.77
CA ASP A 428 -19.18 2.66 -4.53
C ASP A 428 -18.51 4.04 -4.50
N ILE A 429 -17.19 4.03 -4.52
CA ILE A 429 -16.41 5.24 -4.33
C ILE A 429 -16.53 6.06 -5.61
N GLN A 430 -17.44 7.02 -5.59
CA GLN A 430 -17.71 7.91 -6.71
C GLN A 430 -16.41 8.53 -7.21
N ILE A 431 -16.10 8.31 -8.48
CA ILE A 431 -15.06 9.05 -9.16
C ILE A 431 -15.57 10.49 -9.22
N THR A 432 -15.06 11.35 -8.34
CA THR A 432 -15.21 12.79 -8.56
C THR A 432 -14.32 13.13 -9.74
N THR A 433 -14.91 13.10 -10.93
CA THR A 433 -14.38 13.76 -12.12
C THR A 433 -14.42 15.28 -11.87
N LYS A 434 -13.54 15.77 -10.99
CA LYS A 434 -13.06 17.15 -11.01
C LYS A 434 -11.73 17.23 -11.76
N ALA A 435 -11.72 16.60 -12.92
CA ALA A 435 -11.41 17.27 -14.16
C ALA A 435 -12.46 16.75 -15.15
N ASN A 436 -13.03 17.63 -15.98
CA ASN A 436 -13.76 17.21 -17.16
C ASN A 436 -12.77 16.48 -18.08
N ILE A 437 -12.55 15.20 -17.81
CA ILE A 437 -12.11 14.21 -18.78
C ILE A 437 -13.16 13.12 -18.65
N VAL A 438 -14.18 13.24 -19.48
CA VAL A 438 -15.21 12.23 -19.65
C VAL A 438 -14.52 11.03 -20.31
N ILE A 439 -14.04 10.10 -19.49
CA ILE A 439 -13.80 8.73 -19.94
C ILE A 439 -15.11 8.01 -19.64
N ASN A 440 -15.93 7.79 -20.66
CA ASN A 440 -17.14 6.99 -20.52
C ASN A 440 -16.74 5.51 -20.39
N GLU A 441 -17.22 4.85 -19.33
CA GLU A 441 -17.25 3.39 -19.28
C GLU A 441 -18.06 2.85 -20.45
N VAL A 442 -17.55 1.80 -21.08
CA VAL A 442 -18.23 1.06 -22.15
C VAL A 442 -19.48 0.39 -21.55
N PRO A 443 -20.70 0.75 -21.98
CA PRO A 443 -21.90 0.03 -21.59
C PRO A 443 -21.84 -1.39 -22.15
N SER A 444 -22.12 -2.40 -21.33
CA SER A 444 -22.56 -3.69 -21.86
C SER A 444 -24.01 -3.53 -22.31
N GLU A 445 -24.25 -2.97 -23.49
CA GLU A 445 -25.57 -3.00 -24.08
C GLU A 445 -25.52 -2.97 -25.60
N LYS A 446 -26.29 -3.90 -26.16
CA LYS A 446 -26.86 -3.82 -27.50
C LYS A 446 -27.74 -2.57 -27.56
N GLU A 447 -27.17 -1.38 -27.61
CA GLU A 447 -27.90 -0.18 -27.99
C GLU A 447 -27.17 0.55 -29.11
N LYS A 448 -27.99 0.89 -30.10
CA LYS A 448 -27.59 1.36 -31.42
C LYS A 448 -26.83 2.67 -31.30
N SER A 449 -25.50 2.59 -31.28
CA SER A 449 -24.66 3.67 -31.78
C SER A 449 -25.22 4.08 -33.14
N THR A 450 -25.63 5.34 -33.24
CA THR A 450 -25.89 5.99 -34.51
C THR A 450 -24.57 5.94 -35.25
N GLN A 451 -24.43 4.98 -36.18
CA GLN A 451 -23.21 4.75 -36.94
C GLN A 451 -22.83 6.03 -37.69
N LEU A 452 -21.91 6.80 -37.13
CA LEU A 452 -21.06 7.67 -37.93
C LEU A 452 -20.06 6.73 -38.59
N GLN A 453 -20.41 6.33 -39.82
CA GLN A 453 -19.58 5.44 -40.61
C GLN A 453 -18.29 6.16 -40.95
N ALA A 454 -17.14 5.59 -40.56
CA ALA A 454 -15.88 6.09 -41.04
C ALA A 454 -15.83 5.90 -42.56
N THR A 455 -15.63 7.01 -43.29
CA THR A 455 -15.36 6.98 -44.72
C THR A 455 -13.94 6.50 -44.94
N ASN A 456 -13.79 5.46 -45.75
CA ASN A 456 -12.47 5.06 -46.23
C ASN A 456 -12.33 5.38 -47.70
N ILE A 457 -11.25 6.06 -48.01
CA ILE A 457 -10.90 6.47 -49.37
C ILE A 457 -9.44 6.07 -49.55
N GLU A 458 -9.11 5.55 -50.72
CA GLU A 458 -7.73 5.34 -51.13
C GLU A 458 -7.28 6.58 -51.90
N GLU A 459 -6.43 7.40 -51.29
CA GLU A 459 -5.86 8.60 -51.89
C GLU A 459 -4.39 8.32 -52.21
N GLU A 460 -4.02 8.25 -53.49
CA GLU A 460 -2.62 8.09 -53.93
C GLU A 460 -1.89 6.87 -53.30
N GLY A 461 -2.60 5.78 -52.98
CA GLY A 461 -2.05 4.58 -52.34
C GLY A 461 -1.88 4.69 -50.81
N ILE A 462 -2.52 5.69 -50.20
CA ILE A 462 -2.70 5.83 -48.76
C ILE A 462 -4.16 5.48 -48.43
N GLU A 463 -4.34 4.50 -47.56
CA GLU A 463 -5.66 4.14 -47.03
C GLU A 463 -6.01 5.10 -45.89
N VAL A 464 -7.12 5.83 -46.05
CA VAL A 464 -7.61 6.75 -45.02
C VAL A 464 -8.80 6.12 -44.29
N SER A 465 -8.84 6.24 -42.97
CA SER A 465 -10.02 5.94 -42.15
C SER A 465 -10.35 7.16 -41.29
N GLU A 466 -11.48 7.79 -41.55
CA GLU A 466 -11.79 9.11 -41.01
C GLU A 466 -13.11 9.13 -40.23
N THR A 467 -13.08 9.72 -39.03
CA THR A 467 -14.25 10.05 -38.22
C THR A 467 -14.37 11.57 -38.05
N ASP A 468 -15.38 12.05 -37.33
CA ASP A 468 -15.49 13.48 -37.00
C ASP A 468 -14.35 13.97 -36.10
N ALA A 469 -13.73 13.08 -35.32
CA ALA A 469 -12.71 13.43 -34.33
C ALA A 469 -11.27 13.18 -34.80
N ILE A 470 -11.03 12.22 -35.70
CA ILE A 470 -9.68 11.84 -36.12
C ILE A 470 -9.66 11.31 -37.56
N ARG A 471 -8.64 11.71 -38.32
CA ARG A 471 -8.29 11.13 -39.62
C ARG A 471 -7.06 10.26 -39.43
N LEU A 472 -7.19 8.96 -39.69
CA LEU A 472 -6.10 8.00 -39.64
C LEU A 472 -5.64 7.67 -41.07
N GLU A 473 -4.34 7.66 -41.31
CA GLU A 473 -3.74 7.38 -42.62
C GLU A 473 -2.82 6.18 -42.51
N PHE A 474 -2.95 5.24 -43.44
CA PHE A 474 -2.10 4.06 -43.56
C PHE A 474 -1.42 3.99 -44.93
N GLU A 475 -0.09 4.03 -44.93
CA GLU A 475 0.75 3.94 -46.13
C GLU A 475 1.42 2.56 -46.18
N GLY A 476 0.78 1.61 -46.85
CA GLY A 476 1.18 0.19 -46.84
C GLY A 476 2.64 -0.05 -47.26
N LYS A 477 3.17 0.75 -48.19
CA LYS A 477 4.57 0.67 -48.65
C LYS A 477 5.59 0.91 -47.52
N LYS A 478 5.23 1.64 -46.47
CA LYS A 478 6.10 1.87 -45.29
C LYS A 478 5.89 0.83 -44.20
N CYS A 479 4.86 -0.02 -44.27
CA CYS A 479 4.55 -0.96 -43.20
C CYS A 479 5.59 -2.09 -43.13
N ILE A 480 6.19 -2.29 -41.96
CA ILE A 480 7.12 -3.41 -41.71
C ILE A 480 6.48 -4.56 -40.94
N HIS A 481 5.15 -4.55 -40.82
CA HIS A 481 4.38 -5.55 -40.06
C HIS A 481 4.90 -5.74 -38.63
N SER A 482 5.19 -4.65 -37.91
CA SER A 482 5.62 -4.71 -36.49
C SER A 482 4.53 -5.24 -35.54
N ARG A 483 3.30 -5.37 -36.03
CA ARG A 483 2.10 -5.87 -35.33
C ARG A 483 1.59 -5.02 -34.16
N HIS A 484 2.29 -3.97 -33.72
CA HIS A 484 1.84 -3.04 -32.68
C HIS A 484 0.36 -2.64 -32.81
N CYS A 485 -0.06 -2.17 -33.99
CA CYS A 485 -1.45 -1.75 -34.22
C CYS A 485 -2.47 -2.88 -34.01
N VAL A 486 -2.24 -4.07 -34.58
CA VAL A 486 -3.19 -5.20 -34.53
C VAL A 486 -3.18 -5.92 -33.18
N THR A 487 -2.10 -5.81 -32.40
CA THR A 487 -2.01 -6.40 -31.05
C THR A 487 -2.54 -5.46 -29.97
N GLU A 488 -2.37 -4.15 -30.14
CA GLU A 488 -2.81 -3.15 -29.16
C GLU A 488 -4.27 -2.75 -29.36
N LEU A 489 -4.77 -2.71 -30.61
CA LEU A 489 -6.18 -2.42 -30.93
C LEU A 489 -6.76 -3.41 -31.95
N PRO A 490 -6.97 -4.69 -31.58
CA PRO A 490 -7.47 -5.73 -32.49
C PRO A 490 -8.89 -5.48 -33.01
N ASN A 491 -9.68 -4.66 -32.31
CA ASN A 491 -11.03 -4.26 -32.76
C ASN A 491 -11.00 -3.13 -33.80
N VAL A 492 -9.89 -2.39 -33.89
CA VAL A 492 -9.67 -1.30 -34.86
C VAL A 492 -8.90 -1.81 -36.07
N PHE A 493 -7.82 -2.56 -35.87
CA PHE A 493 -6.95 -3.07 -36.93
C PHE A 493 -7.14 -4.58 -37.10
N LYS A 494 -7.97 -4.98 -38.05
CA LYS A 494 -8.31 -6.39 -38.30
C LYS A 494 -7.34 -7.03 -39.29
N ALA A 495 -6.26 -7.61 -38.78
CA ALA A 495 -5.32 -8.37 -39.60
C ALA A 495 -6.03 -9.48 -40.42
N ASN A 496 -5.53 -9.77 -41.62
CA ASN A 496 -5.98 -10.89 -42.46
C ASN A 496 -7.47 -10.89 -42.83
N THR A 497 -8.12 -9.72 -42.81
CA THR A 497 -9.52 -9.57 -43.24
C THR A 497 -9.57 -9.08 -44.70
N PRO A 498 -10.32 -9.73 -45.60
CA PRO A 498 -10.53 -9.22 -46.95
C PRO A 498 -11.24 -7.85 -46.92
N GLY A 499 -10.69 -6.86 -47.63
CA GLY A 499 -11.30 -5.52 -47.74
C GLY A 499 -10.96 -4.59 -46.57
N LYS A 500 -11.94 -3.83 -46.06
CA LYS A 500 -11.76 -2.86 -44.97
C LYS A 500 -11.17 -3.55 -43.73
N TRP A 501 -10.01 -3.08 -43.29
CA TRP A 501 -9.33 -3.63 -42.13
C TRP A 501 -9.06 -2.61 -41.02
N ILE A 502 -9.23 -1.31 -41.28
CA ILE A 502 -9.14 -0.22 -40.30
C ILE A 502 -10.53 0.28 -39.94
N PHE A 503 -10.85 0.33 -38.65
CA PHE A 503 -12.14 0.76 -38.10
C PHE A 503 -11.91 1.81 -37.00
N ALA A 504 -11.52 3.03 -37.40
CA ALA A 504 -11.18 4.12 -36.47
C ALA A 504 -12.34 4.47 -35.51
N GLU A 505 -13.58 4.17 -35.89
CA GLU A 505 -14.79 4.35 -35.08
C GLU A 505 -14.90 3.40 -33.87
N ASN A 506 -14.08 2.35 -33.80
CA ASN A 506 -14.19 1.30 -32.77
C ASN A 506 -13.39 1.60 -31.48
N THR A 507 -12.83 2.81 -31.31
CA THR A 507 -12.10 3.18 -30.10
C THR A 507 -12.11 4.69 -29.85
N ASP A 508 -11.70 5.10 -28.66
CA ASP A 508 -11.51 6.52 -28.33
C ASP A 508 -10.36 7.12 -29.17
N PRO A 509 -10.53 8.31 -29.78
CA PRO A 509 -9.50 8.94 -30.59
C PRO A 509 -8.16 9.11 -29.86
N ASN A 510 -8.14 9.37 -28.55
CA ASN A 510 -6.88 9.52 -27.80
C ASN A 510 -6.13 8.20 -27.75
N ILE A 511 -6.82 7.10 -27.45
CA ILE A 511 -6.25 5.75 -27.48
C ILE A 511 -5.74 5.42 -28.89
N LEU A 512 -6.53 5.74 -29.93
CA LEU A 512 -6.13 5.53 -31.32
C LEU A 512 -4.84 6.29 -31.68
N SER A 513 -4.74 7.55 -31.26
CA SER A 513 -3.57 8.38 -31.51
C SER A 513 -2.32 7.87 -30.78
N MET A 514 -2.47 7.32 -29.57
CA MET A 514 -1.35 6.71 -28.82
C MET A 514 -0.81 5.48 -29.58
N VAL A 515 -1.67 4.57 -30.00
CA VAL A 515 -1.25 3.36 -30.73
C VAL A 515 -0.71 3.69 -32.12
N ALA A 516 -1.26 4.71 -32.79
CA ALA A 516 -0.72 5.20 -34.06
C ALA A 516 0.73 5.67 -33.92
N ARG A 517 1.11 6.29 -32.79
CA ARG A 517 2.48 6.79 -32.50
C ARG A 517 3.50 5.67 -32.27
N GLU A 518 3.06 4.47 -31.91
CA GLU A 518 3.92 3.30 -31.76
C GLU A 518 4.28 2.63 -33.09
N CYS A 519 3.68 3.05 -34.22
CA CYS A 519 4.07 2.56 -35.54
C CYS A 519 5.54 2.95 -35.88
N PRO A 520 6.50 2.01 -35.86
CA PRO A 520 7.92 2.37 -35.92
C PRO A 520 8.36 2.93 -37.28
N SER A 521 7.61 2.64 -38.34
CA SER A 521 7.91 3.11 -39.69
C SER A 521 7.16 4.37 -40.10
N GLY A 522 6.27 4.89 -39.23
CA GLY A 522 5.38 5.99 -39.58
C GLY A 522 4.39 5.64 -40.69
N ALA A 523 4.14 4.34 -40.93
CA ALA A 523 3.13 3.88 -41.88
C ALA A 523 1.72 4.24 -41.43
N ILE A 524 1.48 4.29 -40.12
CA ILE A 524 0.25 4.82 -39.53
C ILE A 524 0.52 6.23 -39.01
N ARG A 525 -0.27 7.19 -39.49
CA ARG A 525 -0.26 8.60 -39.05
C ARG A 525 -1.68 9.03 -38.74
N PHE A 526 -1.82 10.12 -38.01
CA PHE A 526 -3.13 10.68 -37.71
C PHE A 526 -3.13 12.20 -37.75
N LYS A 527 -4.33 12.77 -37.90
CA LYS A 527 -4.62 14.18 -37.69
C LYS A 527 -5.85 14.32 -36.81
N ARG A 528 -5.78 15.18 -35.79
CA ARG A 528 -6.90 15.48 -34.89
C ARG A 528 -7.84 16.49 -35.54
N LYS A 529 -9.14 16.20 -35.50
CA LYS A 529 -10.21 17.07 -35.99
C LYS A 529 -11.02 17.69 -34.85
N ASP A 530 -10.88 17.16 -33.65
CA ASP A 530 -11.56 17.59 -32.42
C ASP A 530 -10.73 18.55 -31.56
N GLY A 531 -9.59 19.03 -32.05
CA GLY A 531 -8.67 19.88 -31.28
C GLY A 531 -7.80 19.11 -30.27
N GLY A 532 -7.78 17.78 -30.31
CA GLY A 532 -6.85 16.96 -29.55
C GLY A 532 -5.38 17.20 -29.91
N THR A 533 -4.47 16.60 -29.13
CA THR A 533 -3.02 16.77 -29.34
C THR A 533 -2.55 16.04 -30.60
N GLU A 534 -1.89 16.77 -31.50
CA GLU A 534 -1.24 16.21 -32.69
C GLU A 534 0.04 15.43 -32.34
N GLU A 535 0.58 14.66 -33.28
CA GLU A 535 1.87 13.98 -33.08
C GLU A 535 2.97 15.03 -32.78
N PRO A 536 3.58 15.01 -31.58
CA PRO A 536 4.57 16.02 -31.21
C PRO A 536 5.90 15.75 -31.93
N ARG A 537 6.65 16.82 -32.17
CA ARG A 537 8.03 16.71 -32.63
C ARG A 537 8.88 15.99 -31.57
N PRO A 538 9.79 15.08 -31.95
CA PRO A 538 10.66 14.42 -30.98
C PRO A 538 11.60 15.39 -30.25
N ASP A 539 11.67 15.28 -28.93
CA ASP A 539 12.61 16.06 -28.10
C ASP A 539 14.07 15.58 -28.24
N VAL A 540 14.27 14.37 -28.76
CA VAL A 540 15.57 13.79 -29.09
C VAL A 540 15.45 13.08 -30.43
N ASN A 541 16.36 13.40 -31.36
CA ASN A 541 16.51 12.67 -32.59
C ASN A 541 17.24 11.35 -32.31
N ILE A 542 16.59 10.22 -32.59
CA ILE A 542 17.11 8.89 -32.28
C ILE A 542 17.10 8.01 -33.52
N LEU A 543 18.17 7.24 -33.71
CA LEU A 543 18.24 6.13 -34.64
C LEU A 543 18.48 4.84 -33.85
N ARG A 544 17.51 3.92 -33.85
CA ARG A 544 17.66 2.59 -33.26
C ARG A 544 18.06 1.57 -34.30
N VAL A 545 19.15 0.87 -34.05
CA VAL A 545 19.60 -0.26 -34.88
C VAL A 545 18.84 -1.51 -34.45
N ARG A 546 17.88 -1.97 -35.27
CA ARG A 546 17.15 -3.22 -34.97
C ARG A 546 18.00 -4.43 -35.32
N GLU A 547 18.05 -5.41 -34.41
CA GLU A 547 18.78 -6.66 -34.63
C GLU A 547 18.31 -7.35 -35.91
N ASN A 548 19.26 -7.75 -36.77
CA ASN A 548 19.01 -8.34 -38.10
C ASN A 548 18.01 -7.57 -38.99
N GLY A 549 17.69 -6.33 -38.64
CA GLY A 549 16.59 -5.57 -39.23
C GLY A 549 16.98 -4.17 -39.68
N PRO A 550 16.01 -3.28 -39.90
CA PRO A 550 16.24 -1.94 -40.41
C PRO A 550 16.82 -0.97 -39.37
N TYR A 551 17.20 0.22 -39.83
CA TYR A 551 17.35 1.38 -38.94
C TYR A 551 15.99 1.99 -38.67
N ALA A 552 15.59 2.16 -37.42
CA ALA A 552 14.35 2.84 -37.03
C ALA A 552 14.68 4.26 -36.55
N LEU A 553 14.17 5.27 -37.25
CA LEU A 553 14.40 6.68 -36.98
C LEU A 553 13.20 7.30 -36.26
N LEU A 554 13.49 8.17 -35.30
CA LEU A 554 12.55 9.08 -34.64
C LEU A 554 13.19 10.47 -34.60
N ALA A 555 12.82 11.36 -35.52
CA ALA A 555 13.35 12.73 -35.66
C ALA A 555 12.44 13.57 -36.56
N ASP A 556 12.65 14.87 -36.70
CA ASP A 556 12.00 15.67 -37.76
C ASP A 556 12.67 15.38 -39.12
N LEU A 557 12.12 14.45 -39.91
CA LEU A 557 12.85 13.78 -41.00
C LEU A 557 12.52 14.32 -42.39
N THR A 558 13.59 14.61 -43.13
CA THR A 558 13.57 14.75 -44.59
C THR A 558 14.43 13.66 -45.23
N ILE A 559 13.86 12.83 -46.11
CA ILE A 559 14.58 11.77 -46.82
C ILE A 559 14.61 12.06 -48.32
N ASP A 560 15.80 12.11 -48.92
CA ASP A 560 16.02 12.50 -50.32
C ASP A 560 15.26 13.79 -50.68
N ASN A 561 15.35 14.79 -49.80
CA ASN A 561 14.68 16.09 -49.87
C ASN A 561 13.13 16.05 -49.80
N LYS A 562 12.52 14.93 -49.42
CA LYS A 562 11.06 14.81 -49.17
C LYS A 562 10.78 14.73 -47.68
N GLU A 563 9.80 15.48 -47.19
CA GLU A 563 9.35 15.36 -45.80
C GLU A 563 8.63 14.02 -45.60
N VAL A 564 9.00 13.27 -44.56
CA VAL A 564 8.46 11.92 -44.32
C VAL A 564 7.72 11.77 -42.98
N GLY A 565 7.66 12.84 -42.18
CA GLY A 565 7.11 12.84 -40.83
C GLY A 565 8.17 12.54 -39.78
N TYR A 566 7.75 12.03 -38.61
CA TYR A 566 8.68 11.87 -37.49
C TYR A 566 9.32 10.49 -37.37
N ARG A 567 8.81 9.49 -38.09
CA ARG A 567 9.18 8.08 -37.95
C ARG A 567 9.43 7.44 -39.30
N ALA A 568 10.50 6.67 -39.42
CA ALA A 568 10.80 5.92 -40.64
C ALA A 568 11.68 4.69 -40.34
N THR A 569 11.51 3.62 -41.11
CA THR A 569 12.44 2.48 -41.08
C THR A 569 13.20 2.32 -42.39
N LEU A 570 14.53 2.40 -42.34
CA LEU A 570 15.41 2.35 -43.52
C LEU A 570 16.04 0.98 -43.75
N CYS A 571 16.16 0.60 -45.01
CA CYS A 571 16.78 -0.67 -45.41
C CYS A 571 18.26 -0.71 -45.03
N ARG A 572 18.65 -1.69 -44.22
CA ARG A 572 20.04 -1.91 -43.81
C ARG A 572 20.75 -3.00 -44.62
N CYS A 573 19.99 -3.94 -45.20
CA CYS A 573 20.50 -5.14 -45.85
C CYS A 573 20.80 -4.98 -47.35
N GLY A 574 20.34 -3.89 -47.98
CA GLY A 574 20.48 -3.66 -49.42
C GLY A 574 19.48 -4.41 -50.30
N GLN A 575 18.62 -5.27 -49.74
CA GLN A 575 17.72 -6.14 -50.51
C GLN A 575 16.29 -5.62 -50.65
N SER A 576 15.95 -4.50 -50.00
CA SER A 576 14.61 -3.94 -50.12
C SER A 576 14.29 -3.53 -51.56
N LYS A 577 13.06 -3.78 -52.01
CA LYS A 577 12.54 -3.28 -53.29
C LYS A 577 11.93 -1.89 -53.14
N ASN A 578 11.75 -1.40 -51.91
CA ASN A 578 11.18 -0.09 -51.59
C ASN A 578 12.21 0.88 -50.97
N LYS A 579 13.48 0.81 -51.41
CA LYS A 579 14.54 1.69 -50.88
C LYS A 579 14.15 3.16 -51.08
N PRO A 580 14.39 4.04 -50.07
CA PRO A 580 15.22 3.83 -48.89
C PRO A 580 14.53 3.07 -47.74
N PHE A 581 13.23 2.81 -47.82
CA PHE A 581 12.48 2.16 -46.75
C PHE A 581 12.75 0.66 -46.69
N CYS A 582 12.46 0.07 -45.53
CA CYS A 582 12.49 -1.38 -45.34
C CYS A 582 11.11 -1.99 -45.66
N ASP A 583 11.10 -3.06 -46.45
CA ASP A 583 9.95 -3.88 -46.83
C ASP A 583 10.05 -5.32 -46.29
N SER A 584 10.89 -5.50 -45.26
CA SER A 584 11.16 -6.80 -44.61
C SER A 584 11.89 -7.85 -45.46
N ALA A 585 12.37 -7.51 -46.66
CA ALA A 585 13.17 -8.42 -47.51
C ALA A 585 14.46 -8.95 -46.84
N HIS A 586 14.89 -8.34 -45.73
CA HIS A 586 16.01 -8.80 -44.92
C HIS A 586 15.77 -10.18 -44.28
N VAL A 587 14.52 -10.58 -44.07
CA VAL A 587 14.16 -11.91 -43.52
C VAL A 587 14.48 -12.99 -44.56
N ASP A 588 13.90 -12.88 -45.76
CA ASP A 588 14.11 -13.85 -46.84
C ASP A 588 15.56 -13.85 -47.35
N ALA A 589 16.23 -12.69 -47.31
CA ALA A 589 17.64 -12.57 -47.65
C ALA A 589 18.59 -13.16 -46.59
N GLY A 590 18.08 -13.62 -45.44
CA GLY A 590 18.89 -14.15 -44.34
C GLY A 590 19.89 -13.12 -43.80
N PHE A 591 19.53 -11.83 -43.79
CA PHE A 591 20.44 -10.77 -43.38
C PHE A 591 20.84 -10.95 -41.91
N SER A 592 22.14 -11.17 -41.69
CA SER A 592 22.71 -11.30 -40.36
C SER A 592 23.55 -10.07 -40.01
N ALA A 593 23.14 -9.37 -38.97
CA ALA A 593 23.86 -8.30 -38.32
C ALA A 593 23.53 -8.36 -36.83
N SER A 594 24.02 -9.43 -36.21
CA SER A 594 23.90 -9.73 -34.78
C SER A 594 25.08 -9.16 -34.00
N GLY A 595 24.87 -8.98 -32.68
CA GLY A 595 25.82 -8.32 -31.80
C GLY A 595 25.54 -6.82 -31.68
N GLU A 596 25.86 -6.26 -30.51
CA GLU A 596 25.67 -4.83 -30.29
C GLU A 596 26.84 -4.03 -30.88
N PRO A 597 26.58 -2.91 -31.57
CA PRO A 597 27.65 -2.04 -32.04
C PRO A 597 28.49 -1.52 -30.88
N LEU A 598 29.81 -1.48 -31.05
CA LEU A 598 30.71 -0.91 -30.04
C LEU A 598 30.34 0.56 -29.78
N THR A 599 30.33 0.96 -28.50
CA THR A 599 30.19 2.37 -28.15
C THR A 599 31.42 3.12 -28.65
N LEU A 600 31.20 4.15 -29.47
CA LEU A 600 32.23 5.10 -29.84
C LEU A 600 32.21 6.25 -28.83
N GLN A 601 33.39 6.68 -28.38
CA GLN A 601 33.49 7.82 -27.47
C GLN A 601 32.97 9.06 -28.18
N ALA A 602 31.89 9.64 -27.64
CA ALA A 602 31.26 10.85 -28.16
C ALA A 602 30.70 11.67 -26.99
N ASP A 603 31.05 12.96 -26.97
CA ASP A 603 30.50 13.91 -26.02
C ASP A 603 28.99 14.08 -26.22
N ALA A 604 28.31 14.64 -25.22
CA ALA A 604 26.91 14.99 -25.35
C ALA A 604 26.73 16.09 -26.42
N LEU A 605 25.64 16.04 -27.18
CA LEU A 605 25.26 17.13 -28.09
C LEU A 605 24.58 18.23 -27.27
N ASP A 606 24.99 19.50 -27.49
CA ASP A 606 24.35 20.66 -26.86
C ASP A 606 22.87 20.80 -27.25
N ILE A 607 22.54 20.40 -28.48
CA ILE A 607 21.17 20.33 -29.00
C ILE A 607 20.90 18.92 -29.49
N ARG A 608 19.83 18.29 -29.00
CA ARG A 608 19.53 16.87 -29.23
C ARG A 608 18.37 16.62 -30.20
N ASN A 609 17.69 17.67 -30.63
CA ASN A 609 16.57 17.66 -31.57
C ASN A 609 16.89 18.50 -32.83
N GLY A 610 15.85 18.76 -33.63
CA GLY A 610 15.92 19.54 -34.86
C GLY A 610 15.73 18.69 -36.12
N LYS A 611 15.83 19.31 -37.29
CA LYS A 611 15.70 18.59 -38.56
C LYS A 611 16.84 17.60 -38.77
N CYS A 612 16.51 16.41 -39.23
CA CYS A 612 17.44 15.35 -39.59
C CYS A 612 17.23 14.96 -41.05
N LYS A 613 18.22 15.30 -41.88
CA LYS A 613 18.22 15.04 -43.32
C LYS A 613 18.94 13.73 -43.61
N ILE A 614 18.28 12.84 -44.34
CA ILE A 614 18.84 11.56 -44.80
C ILE A 614 18.88 11.58 -46.33
N ASN A 615 20.06 11.44 -46.92
CA ASN A 615 20.20 11.27 -48.38
C ASN A 615 20.82 9.92 -48.69
N ARG A 616 20.30 9.23 -49.70
CA ARG A 616 21.02 8.11 -50.32
C ARG A 616 22.17 8.65 -51.17
N LEU A 617 23.37 8.12 -50.98
CA LEU A 617 24.46 8.31 -51.95
C LEU A 617 24.39 7.23 -53.02
N ASN A 618 24.63 7.58 -54.29
CA ASN A 618 24.65 6.65 -55.42
C ASN A 618 25.54 5.44 -55.11
N ASP A 619 24.94 4.24 -55.18
CA ASP A 619 25.63 2.96 -54.93
C ASP A 619 26.37 2.90 -53.57
N GLY A 620 26.07 3.83 -52.66
CA GLY A 620 26.86 4.14 -51.47
C GLY A 620 26.10 4.01 -50.15
N PRO A 621 26.48 4.71 -49.07
CA PRO A 621 25.76 4.70 -47.78
C PRO A 621 24.55 5.65 -47.73
N TYR A 622 23.81 5.63 -46.61
CA TYR A 622 22.99 6.78 -46.23
C TYR A 622 23.88 7.85 -45.61
N HIS A 623 23.68 9.10 -46.01
CA HIS A 623 24.30 10.27 -45.41
C HIS A 623 23.26 10.97 -44.53
N VAL A 624 23.50 10.94 -43.22
CA VAL A 624 22.66 11.54 -42.18
C VAL A 624 23.28 12.86 -41.76
N GLN A 625 22.48 13.93 -41.78
CA GLN A 625 22.88 15.28 -41.40
C GLN A 625 21.85 15.87 -40.43
N GLY A 626 22.32 16.43 -39.31
CA GLY A 626 21.50 16.87 -38.19
C GLY A 626 21.82 16.08 -36.92
N ASN A 627 21.50 16.67 -35.76
CA ASN A 627 21.76 16.05 -34.45
C ASN A 627 21.06 14.69 -34.37
N ILE A 628 21.78 13.63 -34.02
CA ILE A 628 21.23 12.27 -33.92
C ILE A 628 21.97 11.44 -32.86
N GLU A 629 21.20 10.68 -32.10
CA GLU A 629 21.73 9.64 -31.21
C GLU A 629 21.48 8.26 -31.82
N ILE A 630 22.56 7.56 -32.15
CA ILE A 630 22.49 6.17 -32.61
C ILE A 630 22.48 5.28 -31.38
N CYS A 631 21.43 4.46 -31.25
CA CYS A 631 21.25 3.51 -30.17
C CYS A 631 21.22 2.07 -30.70
N ALA A 632 21.76 1.14 -29.91
CA ALA A 632 21.54 -0.28 -30.11
C ALA A 632 20.06 -0.65 -29.86
N GLY A 633 19.66 -1.87 -30.23
CA GLY A 633 18.30 -2.37 -29.99
C GLY A 633 17.88 -2.32 -28.50
N THR A 634 18.84 -2.48 -27.58
CA THR A 634 18.67 -2.39 -26.12
C THR A 634 18.46 -0.97 -25.60
N GLY A 635 18.68 0.05 -26.43
CA GLY A 635 18.63 1.46 -26.04
C GLY A 635 19.98 2.06 -25.60
N ARG A 636 21.05 1.25 -25.51
CA ARG A 636 22.40 1.74 -25.25
C ARG A 636 22.87 2.68 -26.37
N VAL A 637 23.41 3.84 -26.02
CA VAL A 637 23.97 4.79 -26.98
C VAL A 637 25.27 4.25 -27.59
N VAL A 638 25.33 4.27 -28.91
CA VAL A 638 26.46 3.83 -29.75
C VAL A 638 27.29 5.03 -30.19
N LEU A 639 26.64 6.09 -30.67
CA LEU A 639 27.30 7.29 -31.19
C LEU A 639 26.35 8.49 -31.07
N ARG A 640 26.90 9.66 -30.74
CA ARG A 640 26.23 10.96 -30.85
C ARG A 640 26.97 11.82 -31.87
N THR A 641 26.26 12.38 -32.83
CA THR A 641 26.90 13.17 -33.90
C THR A 641 25.87 14.05 -34.60
N SER A 642 26.33 15.06 -35.32
CA SER A 642 25.53 15.87 -36.27
C SER A 642 25.67 15.40 -37.72
N GLU A 643 26.57 14.45 -38.00
CA GLU A 643 26.80 13.91 -39.33
C GLU A 643 27.33 12.47 -39.28
N VAL A 644 26.77 11.56 -40.07
CA VAL A 644 27.22 10.16 -40.14
C VAL A 644 26.88 9.48 -41.46
N LYS A 645 27.71 8.52 -41.87
CA LYS A 645 27.46 7.63 -43.02
C LYS A 645 27.10 6.23 -42.55
N LEU A 646 25.87 5.79 -42.80
CA LEU A 646 25.36 4.48 -42.38
C LEU A 646 25.41 3.46 -43.51
N CYS A 647 25.82 2.24 -43.18
CA CYS A 647 25.84 1.14 -44.13
C CYS A 647 24.41 0.78 -44.55
N ARG A 648 24.16 0.80 -45.87
CA ARG A 648 22.87 0.38 -46.48
C ARG A 648 22.98 -0.84 -47.40
N CYS A 649 24.18 -1.32 -47.70
CA CYS A 649 24.41 -2.50 -48.55
C CYS A 649 24.42 -3.84 -47.78
N GLY A 650 24.38 -3.81 -46.44
CA GLY A 650 24.48 -4.99 -45.59
C GLY A 650 25.89 -5.60 -45.44
N GLN A 651 26.92 -5.10 -46.13
CA GLN A 651 28.23 -5.76 -46.20
C GLN A 651 29.36 -5.09 -45.39
N SER A 652 29.11 -3.94 -44.76
CA SER A 652 30.13 -3.29 -43.90
C SER A 652 30.60 -4.22 -42.77
N LYS A 653 31.89 -4.20 -42.45
CA LYS A 653 32.44 -4.86 -41.26
C LYS A 653 32.32 -4.00 -40.01
N ASN A 654 32.07 -2.70 -40.17
CA ASN A 654 31.92 -1.73 -39.09
C ASN A 654 30.45 -1.28 -38.90
N LYS A 655 29.48 -2.19 -39.07
CA LYS A 655 28.05 -1.86 -38.92
C LYS A 655 27.79 -1.26 -37.53
N PRO A 656 26.95 -0.21 -37.40
CA PRO A 656 26.05 0.35 -38.43
C PRO A 656 26.72 1.33 -39.40
N LEU A 657 28.00 1.66 -39.21
CA LEU A 657 28.73 2.62 -40.04
C LEU A 657 29.15 2.02 -41.37
N CYS A 658 29.30 2.88 -42.39
CA CYS A 658 29.85 2.48 -43.68
C CYS A 658 31.38 2.50 -43.66
N ASP A 659 32.00 1.43 -44.16
CA ASP A 659 33.46 1.28 -44.28
C ASP A 659 33.95 1.22 -45.74
N GLY A 660 33.06 1.50 -46.71
CA GLY A 660 33.37 1.41 -48.14
C GLY A 660 33.12 0.04 -48.78
N SER A 661 32.72 -0.99 -48.03
CA SER A 661 32.50 -2.35 -48.56
C SER A 661 31.52 -2.42 -49.74
N HIS A 662 30.62 -1.46 -49.90
CA HIS A 662 29.67 -1.36 -51.00
C HIS A 662 30.35 -1.33 -52.40
N ILE A 663 31.55 -0.76 -52.50
CA ILE A 663 32.33 -0.74 -53.75
C ILE A 663 32.80 -2.15 -54.11
N GLY A 664 33.41 -2.85 -53.14
CA GLY A 664 33.99 -4.18 -53.36
C GLY A 664 32.94 -5.27 -53.64
N VAL A 665 31.74 -5.13 -53.09
CA VAL A 665 30.62 -6.07 -53.33
C VAL A 665 29.74 -5.67 -54.52
N GLY A 666 30.07 -4.59 -55.22
CA GLY A 666 29.30 -4.10 -56.38
C GLY A 666 27.84 -3.79 -56.03
N PHE A 667 27.60 -3.13 -54.89
CA PHE A 667 26.24 -2.75 -54.50
C PHE A 667 25.68 -1.72 -55.48
N ILE A 668 24.51 -2.01 -56.05
CA ILE A 668 23.84 -1.12 -57.02
C ILE A 668 22.51 -0.67 -56.44
N ASP A 669 22.38 0.64 -56.27
CA ASP A 669 21.13 1.35 -55.99
C ASP A 669 21.33 2.82 -56.36
N LYS A 670 21.10 3.11 -57.63
CA LYS A 670 21.18 4.46 -58.20
C LYS A 670 20.05 5.31 -57.65
N VAL A 671 20.38 6.52 -57.23
CA VAL A 671 19.40 7.53 -56.83
C VAL A 671 19.10 8.34 -58.09
N GLU A 672 17.84 8.33 -58.53
CA GLU A 672 17.36 9.16 -59.65
C GLU A 672 17.27 10.63 -59.27
#